data_AF-I3KSU8-F1
#
_entry.id   AF-I3KSU8-F1
#
_cell.length_a   1.000
_cell.length_b   1.000
_cell.length_c   1.000
_cell.angle_alpha   90.00
_cell.angle_beta   90.00
_cell.angle_gamma   90.00
#
_symmetry.space_group_name_H-M   'P 1'
#
loop_
_entity.id
_entity.type
_entity.pdbx_description
1 polymer ?
#
loop_
_entity_poly.entity_id
_entity_poly.type
_entity_poly.pdbx_seq_one_letter_code
_entity_poly.pdbx_strand_id
1 'polypeptide(L)'
;MAGLLSVHCVASLKKSGNLIHFRSAALGVHTRHYSSKKASSSSSSEYLHQSVVPSMHYQKSLPRLPIPKLEDTIRRYLAAQKPLLDDDQFRTTEKLAQDFQNGAGKQLHEELVAQDKNNKHTSYISAPWFDMYLSARDSVVLNFNPFMSFNPDPKTEYNDQLVRATNMVCSAVRFMKTLRASLLEPEVFHLNPVKSDTDSFKNFIRWVPSSLSWYGAYMVNAYPLDMSQYFRLFNSTRIPKRGRDELFTDEKGRHLLVMRKGNMYVFDIIDRDGNLVKPAEIQSHLKYILSDLTPAPAFPLSVLTTENRDVWAGLRDKLIGAGNAEDLRVVDSALFCLCLDDESMRDHIHISHNMLHGNGCNRWYDKSFSLIVTKDGQTAINFEHSWGDGVAVLRFQNEVFKDTTEKPLVHPGSAAAAVDSASAVRRLQFKLNKELENGIQKAKENIDSAISKLTIDAMEFKRGGKEQLKKNRLSPDAIAQLAFQMGFLRQYGQTVATYESCSTAAFKHGRTETIRPATVHTKKCSHAFVQQPGKHSVAELRAMLDECSKYHGQLTKEAAMGQGFDRHLFAMRYLAASKGQALPSLYTDPAYAAINHNILSTSTLTSPAVSLGGFAPVVPDGFGVGYGVHDNWIGCNVSSYPARNVHEFLQCVHKSLEDIFTVLDGKPLS
;
A
#
# COMPACT_ATOMS: atom_id res chain seq x y z
N MET A 1 -6.28 9.77 30.91
CA MET A 1 -6.85 9.58 32.26
C MET A 1 -6.48 8.19 32.74
N ALA A 2 -5.42 8.10 33.54
CA ALA A 2 -5.00 6.88 34.21
C ALA A 2 -5.26 7.08 35.70
N GLY A 3 -6.11 6.24 36.28
CA GLY A 3 -6.45 6.29 37.69
C GLY A 3 -7.79 5.62 37.93
N LEU A 4 -7.77 4.62 38.82
CA LEU A 4 -8.91 3.93 39.44
C LEU A 4 -9.54 2.80 38.62
N LEU A 5 -9.14 1.57 38.92
CA LEU A 5 -9.94 0.67 39.78
C LEU A 5 -9.26 -0.71 39.83
N SER A 6 -8.49 -0.94 40.89
CA SER A 6 -8.28 -2.28 41.42
C SER A 6 -9.37 -2.54 42.46
N VAL A 7 -10.20 -3.57 42.23
CA VAL A 7 -10.93 -4.23 43.32
C VAL A 7 -10.86 -5.72 43.05
N HIS A 8 -10.20 -6.41 43.98
CA HIS A 8 -10.11 -7.85 44.06
C HIS A 8 -11.50 -8.48 44.22
N CYS A 9 -11.74 -9.58 43.51
CA CYS A 9 -12.70 -10.58 43.94
C CYS A 9 -12.06 -11.96 43.80
N VAL A 10 -11.69 -12.51 44.95
CA VAL A 10 -11.27 -13.91 45.12
C VAL A 10 -12.53 -14.72 45.36
N ALA A 11 -12.79 -15.75 44.57
CA ALA A 11 -13.73 -16.80 44.95
C ALA A 11 -13.26 -18.16 44.41
N SER A 12 -13.17 -19.09 45.36
CA SER A 12 -12.51 -20.39 45.32
C SER A 12 -13.33 -21.46 44.61
N LEU A 13 -12.63 -22.35 43.90
CA LEU A 13 -13.11 -23.61 43.36
C LEU A 13 -13.54 -24.56 44.49
N LYS A 14 -14.77 -25.12 44.40
CA LYS A 14 -15.09 -26.42 45.01
C LYS A 14 -15.90 -27.27 44.03
N LYS A 15 -15.31 -28.43 43.70
CA LYS A 15 -15.98 -29.58 43.10
C LYS A 15 -16.77 -30.33 44.17
N SER A 16 -17.99 -30.75 43.85
CA SER A 16 -18.60 -31.95 44.43
C SER A 16 -19.66 -32.48 43.47
N GLY A 17 -19.49 -33.72 43.02
CA GLY A 17 -20.50 -34.44 42.26
C GLY A 17 -21.60 -34.99 43.16
N ASN A 18 -22.74 -35.30 42.55
CA ASN A 18 -23.49 -36.52 42.84
C ASN A 18 -24.50 -36.79 41.72
N LEU A 19 -24.54 -38.07 41.33
CA LEU A 19 -25.48 -38.66 40.38
C LEU A 19 -26.90 -38.67 40.94
N ILE A 20 -27.89 -38.41 40.08
CA ILE A 20 -29.25 -38.92 40.27
C ILE A 20 -29.68 -39.61 38.97
N HIS A 21 -29.97 -40.90 39.09
CA HIS A 21 -30.58 -41.77 38.09
C HIS A 21 -32.09 -41.48 37.99
N PHE A 22 -32.59 -41.28 36.76
CA PHE A 22 -33.98 -41.57 36.42
C PHE A 22 -34.05 -42.29 35.06
N ARG A 23 -34.45 -43.56 35.10
CA ARG A 23 -35.07 -44.37 34.03
C ARG A 23 -36.57 -44.41 34.37
N SER A 24 -37.57 -44.54 33.51
CA SER A 24 -37.74 -44.84 32.07
C SER A 24 -39.23 -44.57 31.77
N ALA A 25 -39.58 -44.10 30.58
CA ALA A 25 -40.84 -44.49 29.92
C ALA A 25 -40.74 -44.21 28.42
N ALA A 26 -40.90 -45.27 27.64
CA ALA A 26 -40.76 -45.32 26.20
C ALA A 26 -42.10 -45.01 25.50
N LEU A 27 -42.04 -44.27 24.40
CA LEU A 27 -42.97 -44.38 23.28
C LEU A 27 -42.12 -44.25 22.00
N GLY A 28 -41.97 -45.38 21.31
CA GLY A 28 -41.13 -45.49 20.11
C GLY A 28 -41.87 -45.10 18.84
N VAL A 29 -41.16 -44.44 17.92
CA VAL A 29 -41.49 -44.41 16.49
C VAL A 29 -40.19 -44.31 15.67
N HIS A 30 -39.91 -45.37 14.91
CA HIS A 30 -39.04 -45.52 13.73
C HIS A 30 -37.65 -44.86 13.69
N THR A 31 -36.63 -45.69 13.91
CA THR A 31 -35.25 -45.49 13.44
C THR A 31 -35.17 -45.47 11.91
N ARG A 32 -35.04 -44.27 11.32
CA ARG A 32 -34.39 -44.12 10.01
C ARG A 32 -32.90 -43.85 10.25
N HIS A 33 -32.06 -44.80 9.90
CA HIS A 33 -30.61 -44.61 9.78
C HIS A 33 -30.33 -43.57 8.70
N TYR A 34 -30.23 -42.29 9.07
CA TYR A 34 -29.49 -41.33 8.27
C TYR A 34 -28.02 -41.48 8.61
N SER A 35 -27.31 -42.22 7.75
CA SER A 35 -25.86 -42.14 7.66
C SER A 35 -25.49 -40.67 7.51
N SER A 36 -24.88 -40.10 8.55
CA SER A 36 -24.21 -38.81 8.45
C SER A 36 -23.02 -39.00 7.52
N LYS A 37 -23.25 -38.83 6.21
CA LYS A 37 -22.17 -38.45 5.31
C LYS A 37 -21.64 -37.13 5.86
N LYS A 38 -20.48 -37.20 6.50
CA LYS A 38 -19.56 -36.06 6.62
C LYS A 38 -19.64 -35.29 5.31
N ALA A 39 -20.03 -34.02 5.37
CA ALA A 39 -19.80 -33.09 4.29
C ALA A 39 -18.28 -33.04 4.08
N SER A 40 -17.81 -33.87 3.16
CA SER A 40 -16.40 -34.13 2.90
C SER A 40 -15.85 -33.06 1.98
N SER A 41 -14.79 -32.40 2.42
CA SER A 41 -13.66 -31.85 1.62
C SER A 41 -13.91 -30.84 0.49
N SER A 42 -15.14 -30.44 0.13
CA SER A 42 -15.35 -29.47 -0.96
C SER A 42 -15.37 -28.00 -0.51
N SER A 43 -15.69 -27.68 0.75
CA SER A 43 -15.75 -26.28 1.20
C SER A 43 -14.39 -25.66 1.48
N SER A 44 -13.33 -26.46 1.62
CA SER A 44 -11.96 -25.97 1.89
C SER A 44 -11.21 -25.51 0.64
N SER A 45 -11.65 -25.89 -0.57
CA SER A 45 -10.96 -25.54 -1.82
C SER A 45 -11.30 -24.15 -2.38
N GLU A 46 -12.32 -23.48 -1.85
CA GLU A 46 -12.82 -22.21 -2.38
C GLU A 46 -12.28 -20.96 -1.65
N TYR A 47 -11.71 -21.14 -0.46
CA TYR A 47 -11.27 -20.07 0.44
C TYR A 47 -9.81 -20.30 0.85
N LEU A 48 -9.05 -19.21 1.06
CA LEU A 48 -7.68 -19.25 1.56
C LEU A 48 -7.61 -19.90 2.96
N HIS A 49 -8.49 -19.40 3.83
CA HIS A 49 -8.70 -19.84 5.20
C HIS A 49 -10.11 -19.43 5.66
N GLN A 50 -10.48 -19.85 6.87
CA GLN A 50 -11.81 -19.63 7.45
C GLN A 50 -11.67 -19.06 8.86
N SER A 51 -11.70 -17.73 8.98
CA SER A 51 -11.67 -17.08 10.29
C SER A 51 -12.94 -17.38 11.09
N VAL A 52 -12.77 -17.65 12.38
CA VAL A 52 -13.89 -17.72 13.33
C VAL A 52 -14.37 -16.34 13.77
N VAL A 53 -13.60 -15.28 13.49
CA VAL A 53 -13.96 -13.88 13.76
C VAL A 53 -14.32 -13.23 12.42
N PRO A 54 -15.54 -12.70 12.24
CA PRO A 54 -15.93 -12.08 10.98
C PRO A 54 -14.95 -10.97 10.57
N SER A 55 -14.57 -10.88 9.28
CA SER A 55 -13.56 -9.92 8.80
C SER A 55 -13.81 -8.48 9.27
N MET A 56 -15.08 -8.05 9.25
CA MET A 56 -15.49 -6.69 9.62
C MET A 56 -15.88 -6.53 11.10
N HIS A 57 -15.54 -7.50 11.97
CA HIS A 57 -16.02 -7.58 13.35
C HIS A 57 -15.68 -6.35 14.22
N TYR A 58 -14.54 -5.71 13.98
CA TYR A 58 -14.07 -4.53 14.74
C TYR A 58 -14.51 -3.19 14.16
N GLN A 59 -15.01 -3.16 12.91
CA GLN A 59 -15.19 -1.93 12.14
C GLN A 59 -16.22 -0.94 12.74
N LYS A 60 -17.15 -1.41 13.58
CA LYS A 60 -18.15 -0.58 14.26
C LYS A 60 -17.63 0.08 15.55
N SER A 61 -16.56 -0.44 16.14
CA SER A 61 -16.00 0.03 17.42
C SER A 61 -14.59 0.61 17.30
N LEU A 62 -14.06 0.74 16.07
CA LEU A 62 -12.81 1.45 15.82
C LEU A 62 -12.86 2.87 16.42
N PRO A 63 -11.77 3.32 17.06
CA PRO A 63 -11.69 4.67 17.61
C PRO A 63 -11.71 5.69 16.47
N ARG A 64 -12.26 6.87 16.73
CA ARG A 64 -12.24 7.97 15.76
C ARG A 64 -10.83 8.53 15.65
N LEU A 65 -10.42 8.88 14.43
CA LEU A 65 -9.12 9.53 14.20
C LEU A 65 -9.11 10.88 14.93
N PRO A 66 -8.17 11.13 15.86
CA PRO A 66 -8.13 12.39 16.58
C PRO A 66 -7.72 13.54 15.64
N ILE A 67 -8.24 14.73 15.92
CA ILE A 67 -7.68 15.98 15.40
C ILE A 67 -6.67 16.48 16.44
N PRO A 68 -5.39 16.72 16.09
CA PRO A 68 -4.42 17.29 17.01
C PRO A 68 -4.86 18.66 17.52
N LYS A 69 -4.38 19.08 18.69
CA LYS A 69 -4.52 20.47 19.09
C LYS A 69 -3.77 21.38 18.12
N LEU A 70 -4.32 22.55 17.82
CA LEU A 70 -3.69 23.52 16.93
C LEU A 70 -2.28 23.93 17.43
N GLU A 71 -2.12 24.15 18.74
CA GLU A 71 -0.82 24.47 19.37
C GLU A 71 0.26 23.41 19.08
N ASP A 72 -0.12 22.13 19.16
CA ASP A 72 0.80 21.02 18.92
C ASP A 72 1.15 20.89 17.44
N THR A 73 0.17 21.10 16.56
CA THR A 73 0.38 21.12 15.11
C THR A 73 1.36 22.21 14.71
N ILE A 74 1.21 23.42 15.24
CA ILE A 74 2.10 24.54 14.92
C ILE A 74 3.50 24.31 15.49
N ARG A 75 3.61 23.85 16.74
CA ARG A 75 4.90 23.48 17.34
C ARG A 75 5.63 22.41 16.53
N ARG A 76 4.93 21.35 16.10
CA ARG A 76 5.51 20.26 15.30
C ARG A 76 5.89 20.70 13.88
N TYR A 77 5.06 21.54 13.25
CA TYR A 77 5.38 22.17 11.97
C TYR A 77 6.68 22.97 12.05
N LEU A 78 6.81 23.86 13.04
CA LEU A 78 8.03 24.65 13.23
C LEU A 78 9.25 23.76 13.56
N ALA A 79 9.07 22.71 14.36
CA ALA A 79 10.15 21.76 14.62
C ALA A 79 10.66 21.07 13.34
N ALA A 80 9.76 20.75 12.41
CA ALA A 80 10.11 20.17 11.11
C ALA A 80 10.70 21.19 10.11
N GLN A 81 10.38 22.48 10.26
CA GLN A 81 10.97 23.56 9.47
C GLN A 81 12.39 23.92 9.92
N LYS A 82 12.68 23.79 11.22
CA LYS A 82 13.98 24.19 11.81
C LYS A 82 15.23 23.65 11.10
N PRO A 83 15.29 22.39 10.63
CA PRO A 83 16.46 21.91 9.88
C PRO A 83 16.50 22.39 8.42
N LEU A 84 15.40 22.90 7.86
CA LEU A 84 15.25 23.23 6.44
C LEU A 84 15.52 24.72 6.14
N LEU A 85 15.22 25.59 7.09
CA LEU A 85 15.28 27.04 6.92
C LEU A 85 16.53 27.64 7.55
N ASP A 86 16.98 28.77 7.01
CA ASP A 86 17.88 29.68 7.74
C ASP A 86 17.13 30.45 8.85
N ASP A 87 17.88 31.21 9.66
CA ASP A 87 17.31 31.90 10.82
C ASP A 87 16.30 33.01 10.44
N ASP A 88 16.48 33.70 9.31
CA ASP A 88 15.58 34.77 8.85
C ASP A 88 14.27 34.20 8.30
N GLN A 89 14.39 33.17 7.47
CA GLN A 89 13.26 32.39 6.97
C GLN A 89 12.47 31.76 8.11
N PHE A 90 13.16 31.17 9.09
CA PHE A 90 12.52 30.56 10.25
C PHE A 90 11.77 31.60 11.10
N ARG A 91 12.38 32.75 11.40
CA ARG A 91 11.70 33.84 12.14
C ARG A 91 10.42 34.31 11.43
N THR A 92 10.49 34.43 10.10
CA THR A 92 9.32 34.80 9.28
C THR A 92 8.22 33.75 9.37
N THR A 93 8.57 32.48 9.17
CA THR A 93 7.66 31.33 9.25
C THR A 93 7.03 31.21 10.64
N GLU A 94 7.84 31.39 11.70
CA GLU A 94 7.40 31.35 13.09
C GLU A 94 6.36 32.42 13.38
N LYS A 95 6.59 33.66 12.93
CA LYS A 95 5.62 34.74 13.06
C LYS A 95 4.32 34.40 12.34
N LEU A 96 4.38 33.96 11.07
CA LEU A 96 3.19 33.58 10.30
C LEU A 96 2.42 32.42 10.93
N ALA A 97 3.12 31.45 11.49
CA ALA A 97 2.51 30.31 12.17
C ALA A 97 1.83 30.72 13.49
N GLN A 98 2.43 31.65 14.25
CA GLN A 98 1.82 32.22 15.46
C GLN A 98 0.60 33.08 15.12
N ASP A 99 0.69 33.92 14.08
CA ASP A 99 -0.44 34.74 13.59
C ASP A 99 -1.59 33.83 13.11
N PHE A 100 -1.28 32.74 12.41
CA PHE A 100 -2.25 31.73 12.01
C PHE A 100 -2.89 31.06 13.23
N GLN A 101 -2.09 30.62 14.20
CA GLN A 101 -2.58 29.99 15.44
C GLN A 101 -3.56 30.89 16.20
N ASN A 102 -3.28 32.19 16.27
CA ASN A 102 -4.06 33.16 17.02
C ASN A 102 -5.18 33.82 16.19
N GLY A 103 -5.20 33.61 14.87
CA GLY A 103 -6.14 34.20 13.92
C GLY A 103 -6.93 33.16 13.14
N ALA A 104 -6.77 33.16 11.80
CA ALA A 104 -7.56 32.35 10.89
C ALA A 104 -7.49 30.83 11.16
N GLY A 105 -6.34 30.34 11.63
CA GLY A 105 -6.15 28.92 11.95
C GLY A 105 -7.00 28.47 13.14
N LYS A 106 -7.22 29.33 14.14
CA LYS A 106 -8.12 29.02 15.25
C LYS A 106 -9.56 28.80 14.78
N GLN A 107 -10.05 29.68 13.92
CA GLN A 107 -11.40 29.59 13.35
C GLN A 107 -11.55 28.32 12.49
N LEU A 108 -10.62 28.08 11.57
CA LEU A 108 -10.61 26.87 10.73
C LEU A 108 -10.53 25.59 11.56
N HIS A 109 -9.74 25.59 12.64
CA HIS A 109 -9.64 24.45 13.56
C HIS A 109 -10.95 24.18 14.31
N GLU A 110 -11.58 25.22 14.88
CA GLU A 110 -12.87 25.11 15.57
C GLU A 110 -13.96 24.56 14.64
N GLU A 111 -13.99 25.03 13.40
CA GLU A 111 -14.90 24.55 12.36
C GLU A 111 -14.60 23.10 11.95
N LEU A 112 -13.34 22.73 11.74
CA LEU A 112 -12.94 21.37 11.42
C LEU A 112 -13.36 20.39 12.53
N VAL A 113 -13.17 20.78 13.79
CA VAL A 113 -13.61 20.00 14.96
C VAL A 113 -15.14 19.90 15.02
N ALA A 114 -15.86 20.97 14.69
CA ALA A 114 -17.32 20.93 14.61
C ALA A 114 -17.81 20.00 13.48
N GLN A 115 -17.18 20.06 12.30
CA GLN A 115 -17.48 19.17 11.18
C GLN A 115 -17.21 17.71 11.54
N ASP A 116 -16.08 17.41 12.19
CA ASP A 116 -15.73 16.07 12.66
C ASP A 116 -16.75 15.54 13.69
N LYS A 117 -17.17 16.38 14.65
CA LYS A 117 -18.23 16.04 15.62
C LYS A 117 -19.57 15.71 14.96
N ASN A 118 -19.88 16.33 13.83
CA ASN A 118 -21.09 16.06 13.06
C ASN A 118 -20.95 14.82 12.15
N ASN A 119 -19.74 14.37 11.85
CA ASN A 119 -19.44 13.27 10.94
C ASN A 119 -18.72 12.09 11.62
N LYS A 120 -19.19 11.67 12.79
CA LYS A 120 -18.54 10.65 13.65
C LYS A 120 -18.34 9.27 13.01
N HIS A 121 -19.03 8.98 11.91
CA HIS A 121 -18.96 7.71 11.20
C HIS A 121 -17.72 7.60 10.29
N THR A 122 -16.98 8.69 10.11
CA THR A 122 -15.74 8.76 9.30
C THR A 122 -14.66 9.56 10.03
N SER A 123 -13.57 9.88 9.33
CA SER A 123 -12.46 10.71 9.81
C SER A 123 -12.47 12.04 9.07
N TYR A 124 -11.92 13.08 9.70
CA TYR A 124 -11.82 14.41 9.10
C TYR A 124 -10.98 14.45 7.81
N ILE A 125 -10.12 13.45 7.60
CA ILE A 125 -9.12 13.45 6.52
C ILE A 125 -9.50 12.57 5.32
N SER A 126 -10.35 11.55 5.49
CA SER A 126 -10.59 10.55 4.44
C SER A 126 -11.12 11.15 3.13
N ALA A 127 -12.19 11.94 3.20
CA ALA A 127 -12.78 12.56 2.02
C ALA A 127 -11.86 13.61 1.37
N PRO A 128 -11.25 14.58 2.11
CA PRO A 128 -10.27 15.49 1.53
C PRO A 128 -9.08 14.78 0.86
N TRP A 129 -8.60 13.68 1.44
CA TRP A 129 -7.48 12.92 0.88
C TRP A 129 -7.87 12.17 -0.41
N PHE A 130 -9.07 11.59 -0.48
CA PHE A 130 -9.60 11.07 -1.73
C PHE A 130 -9.76 12.17 -2.79
N ASP A 131 -10.31 13.32 -2.41
CA ASP A 131 -10.56 14.42 -3.32
C ASP A 131 -9.27 14.96 -3.94
N MET A 132 -8.18 15.02 -3.16
CA MET A 132 -6.85 15.40 -3.67
C MET A 132 -6.39 14.49 -4.82
N TYR A 133 -6.40 13.17 -4.64
CA TYR A 133 -5.94 12.24 -5.68
C TYR A 133 -6.90 12.13 -6.85
N LEU A 134 -8.21 12.15 -6.58
CA LEU A 134 -9.22 12.06 -7.63
C LEU A 134 -9.31 13.35 -8.44
N SER A 135 -8.97 14.51 -7.88
CA SER A 135 -8.94 15.80 -8.59
C SER A 135 -7.58 16.10 -9.22
N ALA A 136 -6.51 15.39 -8.85
CA ALA A 136 -5.23 15.49 -9.54
C ALA A 136 -5.40 15.13 -11.04
N ARG A 137 -4.80 15.94 -11.91
CA ARG A 137 -4.96 15.85 -13.37
C ARG A 137 -3.74 15.23 -14.07
N ASP A 138 -2.63 15.08 -13.36
CA ASP A 138 -1.43 14.43 -13.88
C ASP A 138 -1.70 12.95 -14.21
N SER A 139 -0.82 12.37 -15.05
CA SER A 139 -0.84 10.93 -15.30
C SER A 139 -0.76 10.15 -13.99
N VAL A 140 -1.51 9.05 -13.88
CA VAL A 140 -1.38 8.13 -12.75
C VAL A 140 -0.06 7.35 -12.76
N VAL A 141 0.54 7.18 -13.94
CA VAL A 141 1.81 6.49 -14.11
C VAL A 141 2.95 7.40 -13.67
N LEU A 142 3.91 6.82 -12.94
CA LEU A 142 5.02 7.50 -12.27
C LEU A 142 4.60 8.40 -11.09
N ASN A 143 3.67 9.33 -11.31
CA ASN A 143 3.33 10.33 -10.28
C ASN A 143 2.64 9.72 -9.05
N PHE A 144 1.84 8.65 -9.23
CA PHE A 144 1.03 8.09 -8.14
C PHE A 144 1.17 6.57 -8.02
N ASN A 145 0.99 5.81 -9.10
CA ASN A 145 0.93 4.35 -9.05
C ASN A 145 2.30 3.76 -8.70
N PRO A 146 2.43 3.02 -7.57
CA PRO A 146 3.63 2.30 -7.23
C PRO A 146 3.54 0.83 -7.70
N PHE A 147 4.58 0.05 -7.43
CA PHE A 147 4.53 -1.41 -7.58
C PHE A 147 5.13 -2.14 -6.37
N MET A 148 4.72 -3.41 -6.21
CA MET A 148 5.32 -4.37 -5.28
C MET A 148 5.54 -5.71 -5.98
N SER A 149 6.79 -6.15 -6.05
CA SER A 149 7.17 -7.45 -6.59
C SER A 149 7.07 -8.55 -5.54
N PHE A 150 6.61 -9.72 -5.95
CA PHE A 150 6.63 -10.93 -5.14
C PHE A 150 8.04 -11.51 -5.08
N ASN A 151 8.38 -12.18 -3.97
CA ASN A 151 9.46 -13.15 -3.97
C ASN A 151 9.14 -14.29 -4.96
N PRO A 152 10.15 -14.94 -5.57
CA PRO A 152 9.92 -16.14 -6.38
C PRO A 152 9.29 -17.27 -5.54
N ASP A 153 8.61 -18.20 -6.20
CA ASP A 153 8.25 -19.45 -5.52
C ASP A 153 9.56 -20.17 -5.13
N PRO A 154 9.72 -20.63 -3.87
CA PRO A 154 10.91 -21.37 -3.45
C PRO A 154 11.20 -22.62 -4.29
N LYS A 155 10.17 -23.19 -4.93
CA LYS A 155 10.29 -24.31 -5.87
C LYS A 155 10.42 -23.74 -7.29
N THR A 156 11.62 -23.82 -7.86
CA THR A 156 11.97 -23.18 -9.14
C THR A 156 10.99 -23.52 -10.26
N GLU A 157 10.53 -24.77 -10.33
CA GLU A 157 9.60 -25.27 -11.35
C GLU A 157 8.21 -24.61 -11.32
N TYR A 158 7.79 -24.02 -10.19
CA TYR A 158 6.53 -23.28 -10.07
C TYR A 158 6.63 -21.84 -10.60
N ASN A 159 7.83 -21.39 -10.98
CA ASN A 159 8.06 -20.11 -11.63
C ASN A 159 7.88 -20.15 -13.16
N ASP A 160 7.38 -21.25 -13.73
CA ASP A 160 6.85 -21.23 -15.10
C ASP A 160 5.71 -20.22 -15.22
N GLN A 161 5.72 -19.41 -16.29
CA GLN A 161 4.75 -18.31 -16.47
C GLN A 161 3.30 -18.80 -16.42
N LEU A 162 2.97 -19.90 -17.08
CA LEU A 162 1.60 -20.41 -17.14
C LEU A 162 1.17 -20.98 -15.78
N VAL A 163 2.01 -21.80 -15.16
CA VAL A 163 1.74 -22.37 -13.83
C VAL A 163 1.57 -21.26 -12.80
N ARG A 164 2.50 -20.30 -12.77
CA ARG A 164 2.50 -19.20 -11.82
C ARG A 164 1.31 -18.26 -12.03
N ALA A 165 1.03 -17.86 -13.26
CA ALA A 165 -0.14 -17.02 -13.55
C ALA A 165 -1.44 -17.70 -13.15
N THR A 166 -1.58 -19.01 -13.40
CA THR A 166 -2.78 -19.76 -13.02
C THR A 166 -2.96 -19.80 -11.51
N ASN A 167 -1.91 -20.14 -10.76
CA ASN A 167 -1.97 -20.17 -9.29
C ASN A 167 -2.25 -18.79 -8.71
N MET A 168 -1.60 -17.73 -9.22
CA MET A 168 -1.84 -16.36 -8.76
C MET A 168 -3.29 -15.91 -9.02
N VAL A 169 -3.86 -16.22 -10.19
CA VAL A 169 -5.27 -15.94 -10.48
C VAL A 169 -6.20 -16.69 -9.52
N CYS A 170 -5.97 -17.99 -9.32
CA CYS A 170 -6.80 -18.79 -8.44
C CYS A 170 -6.74 -18.30 -6.99
N SER A 171 -5.54 -18.02 -6.47
CA SER A 171 -5.36 -17.51 -5.11
C SER A 171 -5.93 -16.09 -4.95
N ALA A 172 -5.85 -15.24 -5.98
CA ALA A 172 -6.51 -13.94 -5.96
C ALA A 172 -8.04 -14.04 -5.86
N VAL A 173 -8.66 -14.98 -6.59
CA VAL A 173 -10.10 -15.25 -6.50
C VAL A 173 -10.46 -15.85 -5.14
N ARG A 174 -9.65 -16.79 -4.62
CA ARG A 174 -9.82 -17.34 -3.26
C ARG A 174 -9.75 -16.24 -2.21
N PHE A 175 -8.81 -15.27 -2.33
CA PHE A 175 -8.77 -14.10 -1.46
C PHE A 175 -10.07 -13.30 -1.51
N MET A 176 -10.53 -12.96 -2.71
CA MET A 176 -11.78 -12.21 -2.90
C MET A 176 -12.98 -12.94 -2.26
N LYS A 177 -13.10 -14.25 -2.49
CA LYS A 177 -14.16 -15.08 -1.91
C LYS A 177 -14.06 -15.13 -0.39
N THR A 178 -12.85 -15.30 0.17
CA THR A 178 -12.61 -15.28 1.62
C THR A 178 -12.99 -13.93 2.22
N LEU A 179 -12.67 -12.81 1.57
CA LEU A 179 -13.07 -11.46 1.99
C LEU A 179 -14.59 -11.28 1.96
N ARG A 180 -15.24 -11.59 0.83
CA ARG A 180 -16.70 -11.41 0.64
C ARG A 180 -17.53 -12.31 1.55
N ALA A 181 -17.05 -13.52 1.84
CA ALA A 181 -17.67 -14.44 2.78
C ALA A 181 -17.47 -14.03 4.26
N SER A 182 -16.78 -12.92 4.54
CA SER A 182 -16.39 -12.49 5.89
C SER A 182 -15.54 -13.53 6.64
N LEU A 183 -14.76 -14.32 5.89
CA LEU A 183 -13.89 -15.39 6.39
C LEU A 183 -12.41 -14.98 6.44
N LEU A 184 -12.04 -13.82 5.89
CA LEU A 184 -10.70 -13.25 6.04
C LEU A 184 -10.48 -12.86 7.49
N GLU A 185 -9.35 -13.24 8.08
CA GLU A 185 -9.03 -12.77 9.44
C GLU A 185 -8.99 -11.24 9.46
N PRO A 186 -9.63 -10.59 10.45
CA PRO A 186 -9.58 -9.14 10.58
C PRO A 186 -8.14 -8.65 10.60
N GLU A 187 -7.90 -7.50 9.98
CA GLU A 187 -6.58 -6.86 10.04
C GLU A 187 -6.33 -6.32 11.46
N VAL A 188 -5.29 -6.80 12.12
CA VAL A 188 -4.97 -6.43 13.50
C VAL A 188 -3.47 -6.28 13.66
N PHE A 189 -3.04 -5.15 14.21
CA PHE A 189 -1.67 -4.96 14.64
C PHE A 189 -1.49 -5.46 16.08
N HIS A 190 -0.62 -6.44 16.27
CA HIS A 190 -0.38 -7.08 17.57
C HIS A 190 0.95 -6.62 18.16
N LEU A 191 0.92 -5.94 19.32
CA LEU A 191 2.16 -5.63 20.05
C LEU A 191 2.81 -6.90 20.63
N ASN A 192 1.99 -7.89 20.99
CA ASN A 192 2.45 -9.21 21.43
C ASN A 192 1.56 -10.31 20.82
N PRO A 193 1.93 -10.82 19.62
CA PRO A 193 1.16 -11.84 18.92
C PRO A 193 0.94 -13.11 19.76
N VAL A 194 1.94 -13.53 20.55
CA VAL A 194 1.88 -14.74 21.39
C VAL A 194 0.71 -14.71 22.40
N LYS A 195 0.29 -13.50 22.82
CA LYS A 195 -0.86 -13.33 23.72
C LYS A 195 -2.17 -13.03 23.00
N SER A 196 -2.11 -12.29 21.90
CA SER A 196 -3.29 -11.66 21.29
C SER A 196 -3.73 -12.27 19.96
N ASP A 197 -2.85 -12.96 19.25
CA ASP A 197 -3.15 -13.71 18.03
C ASP A 197 -3.20 -15.21 18.34
N THR A 198 -4.23 -15.62 19.10
CA THR A 198 -4.41 -17.01 19.53
C THR A 198 -5.83 -17.49 19.29
N ASP A 199 -6.01 -18.79 19.05
CA ASP A 199 -7.34 -19.38 18.89
C ASP A 199 -8.22 -19.17 20.13
N SER A 200 -7.63 -19.16 21.32
CA SER A 200 -8.34 -18.87 22.57
C SER A 200 -8.95 -17.47 22.54
N PHE A 201 -8.14 -16.46 22.20
CA PHE A 201 -8.62 -15.09 22.06
C PHE A 201 -9.66 -14.95 20.94
N LYS A 202 -9.41 -15.54 19.76
CA LYS A 202 -10.34 -15.53 18.62
C LYS A 202 -11.70 -16.16 18.97
N ASN A 203 -11.70 -17.28 19.70
CA ASN A 203 -12.92 -17.96 20.14
C ASN A 203 -13.72 -17.19 21.20
N PHE A 204 -13.04 -16.35 22.00
CA PHE A 204 -13.69 -15.44 22.94
C PHE A 204 -14.23 -14.20 22.23
N ILE A 205 -13.38 -13.50 21.46
CA ILE A 205 -13.70 -12.17 20.92
C ILE A 205 -14.86 -12.21 19.93
N ARG A 206 -15.05 -13.32 19.19
CA ARG A 206 -16.17 -13.49 18.25
C ARG A 206 -17.56 -13.30 18.89
N TRP A 207 -17.68 -13.52 20.19
CA TRP A 207 -18.93 -13.37 20.94
C TRP A 207 -19.13 -11.96 21.50
N VAL A 208 -18.09 -11.14 21.52
CA VAL A 208 -18.19 -9.73 21.92
C VAL A 208 -18.91 -8.97 20.81
N PRO A 209 -19.98 -8.20 21.10
CA PRO A 209 -20.66 -7.43 20.07
C PRO A 209 -19.71 -6.50 19.32
N SER A 210 -19.90 -6.33 18.01
CA SER A 210 -19.03 -5.47 17.18
C SER A 210 -18.94 -4.01 17.65
N SER A 211 -19.91 -3.53 18.43
CA SER A 211 -19.90 -2.20 19.06
C SER A 211 -18.92 -2.08 20.22
N LEU A 212 -18.42 -3.21 20.75
CA LEU A 212 -17.48 -3.28 21.88
C LEU A 212 -16.20 -4.09 21.57
N SER A 213 -16.15 -4.77 20.43
CA SER A 213 -15.08 -5.71 20.07
C SER A 213 -13.69 -5.08 20.06
N TRP A 214 -13.54 -3.82 19.64
CA TRP A 214 -12.26 -3.11 19.67
C TRP A 214 -11.69 -3.01 21.09
N TYR A 215 -12.52 -2.74 22.11
CA TYR A 215 -12.05 -2.67 23.50
C TYR A 215 -11.55 -4.04 23.99
N GLY A 216 -12.16 -5.13 23.54
CA GLY A 216 -11.68 -6.49 23.81
C GLY A 216 -10.27 -6.73 23.27
N ALA A 217 -10.01 -6.32 22.02
CA ALA A 217 -8.67 -6.37 21.42
C ALA A 217 -7.67 -5.44 22.13
N TYR A 218 -8.11 -4.22 22.48
CA TYR A 218 -7.27 -3.24 23.16
C TYR A 218 -6.76 -3.75 24.52
N MET A 219 -7.58 -4.48 25.29
CA MET A 219 -7.18 -5.08 26.58
C MET A 219 -6.02 -6.08 26.47
N VAL A 220 -5.80 -6.66 25.29
CA VAL A 220 -4.68 -7.59 25.02
C VAL A 220 -3.58 -6.95 24.17
N ASN A 221 -3.54 -5.62 24.10
CA ASN A 221 -2.58 -4.85 23.31
C ASN A 221 -2.61 -5.20 21.80
N ALA A 222 -3.80 -5.48 21.28
CA ALA A 222 -4.08 -5.65 19.86
C ALA A 222 -4.90 -4.48 19.33
N TYR A 223 -4.54 -4.00 18.14
CA TYR A 223 -5.12 -2.81 17.53
C TYR A 223 -5.73 -3.20 16.18
N PRO A 224 -7.04 -3.50 16.13
CA PRO A 224 -7.74 -3.70 14.88
C PRO A 224 -7.60 -2.51 13.95
N LEU A 225 -7.46 -2.76 12.65
CA LEU A 225 -7.31 -1.74 11.62
C LEU A 225 -8.59 -1.58 10.80
N ASP A 226 -8.73 -0.43 10.17
CA ASP A 226 -9.79 -0.11 9.23
C ASP A 226 -9.66 -0.96 7.96
N MET A 227 -10.78 -1.54 7.55
CA MET A 227 -10.87 -2.39 6.35
C MET A 227 -11.87 -1.84 5.33
N SER A 228 -12.28 -0.57 5.46
CA SER A 228 -13.30 0.05 4.60
C SER A 228 -12.88 0.16 3.13
N GLN A 229 -11.58 0.08 2.84
CA GLN A 229 -11.02 0.16 1.50
C GLN A 229 -10.92 -1.19 0.78
N TYR A 230 -11.00 -2.32 1.50
CA TYR A 230 -10.63 -3.65 0.98
C TYR A 230 -11.52 -4.12 -0.17
N PHE A 231 -12.79 -3.72 -0.20
CA PHE A 231 -13.71 -4.11 -1.26
C PHE A 231 -13.26 -3.60 -2.64
N ARG A 232 -12.50 -2.50 -2.70
CA ARG A 232 -11.99 -1.91 -3.94
C ARG A 232 -10.82 -2.66 -4.56
N LEU A 233 -10.30 -3.70 -3.91
CA LEU A 233 -9.33 -4.60 -4.56
C LEU A 233 -9.93 -5.21 -5.83
N PHE A 234 -11.20 -5.62 -5.79
CA PHE A 234 -11.82 -6.37 -6.88
C PHE A 234 -12.94 -5.62 -7.57
N ASN A 235 -13.16 -5.94 -8.84
CA ASN A 235 -14.21 -5.39 -9.69
C ASN A 235 -14.22 -3.85 -9.76
N SER A 236 -13.07 -3.23 -9.51
CA SER A 236 -12.96 -1.79 -9.32
C SER A 236 -11.97 -1.15 -10.27
N THR A 237 -12.24 0.09 -10.64
CA THR A 237 -11.37 0.90 -11.50
C THR A 237 -11.59 2.38 -11.21
N ARG A 238 -10.59 3.21 -11.52
CA ARG A 238 -10.71 4.65 -11.61
C ARG A 238 -11.22 5.04 -13.00
N ILE A 239 -12.32 5.76 -13.08
CA ILE A 239 -12.88 6.29 -14.33
C ILE A 239 -12.43 7.74 -14.49
N PRO A 240 -11.76 8.12 -15.60
CA PRO A 240 -11.41 9.50 -15.85
C PRO A 240 -12.66 10.34 -16.07
N LYS A 241 -12.72 11.51 -15.43
CA LYS A 241 -13.79 12.49 -15.58
C LYS A 241 -13.16 13.88 -15.56
N ARG A 242 -13.81 14.86 -16.17
CA ARG A 242 -13.32 16.25 -16.13
C ARG A 242 -13.33 16.79 -14.71
N GLY A 243 -12.23 17.42 -14.29
CA GLY A 243 -12.08 18.04 -12.97
C GLY A 243 -11.87 17.05 -11.81
N ARG A 244 -12.68 16.01 -11.69
CA ARG A 244 -12.52 14.97 -10.65
C ARG A 244 -12.97 13.59 -11.13
N ASP A 245 -12.05 12.64 -11.08
CA ASP A 245 -12.25 11.24 -11.45
C ASP A 245 -13.21 10.52 -10.49
N GLU A 246 -13.68 9.35 -10.90
CA GLU A 246 -14.65 8.53 -10.15
C GLU A 246 -14.09 7.14 -9.84
N LEU A 247 -14.32 6.64 -8.63
CA LEU A 247 -14.00 5.24 -8.28
C LEU A 247 -15.23 4.36 -8.50
N PHE A 248 -15.17 3.51 -9.52
CA PHE A 248 -16.22 2.57 -9.89
C PHE A 248 -15.98 1.18 -9.31
N THR A 249 -17.06 0.48 -8.93
CA THR A 249 -17.04 -0.93 -8.52
C THR A 249 -18.32 -1.63 -9.00
N ASP A 250 -18.20 -2.82 -9.62
CA ASP A 250 -19.34 -3.68 -9.98
C ASP A 250 -19.13 -5.12 -9.48
N GLU A 251 -19.57 -5.39 -8.25
CA GLU A 251 -19.35 -6.68 -7.56
C GLU A 251 -19.97 -7.89 -8.28
N LYS A 252 -20.86 -7.68 -9.26
CA LYS A 252 -21.49 -8.74 -10.05
C LYS A 252 -20.58 -9.28 -11.15
N GLY A 253 -19.50 -8.59 -11.50
CA GLY A 253 -18.54 -9.06 -12.50
C GLY A 253 -17.90 -10.39 -12.08
N ARG A 254 -17.82 -11.34 -13.02
CA ARG A 254 -17.28 -12.70 -12.80
C ARG A 254 -16.01 -13.00 -13.61
N HIS A 255 -15.62 -12.07 -14.47
CA HIS A 255 -14.57 -12.25 -15.45
C HIS A 255 -13.22 -11.63 -15.07
N LEU A 256 -12.17 -12.22 -15.63
CA LEU A 256 -10.82 -11.69 -15.61
C LEU A 256 -10.60 -10.81 -16.85
N LEU A 257 -9.85 -9.71 -16.70
CA LEU A 257 -9.21 -9.03 -17.82
C LEU A 257 -7.78 -9.55 -17.93
N VAL A 258 -7.39 -10.05 -19.09
CA VAL A 258 -6.01 -10.45 -19.39
C VAL A 258 -5.46 -9.59 -20.52
N MET A 259 -4.26 -9.05 -20.31
CA MET A 259 -3.52 -8.29 -21.31
C MET A 259 -2.25 -9.04 -21.72
N ARG A 260 -2.05 -9.19 -23.03
CA ARG A 260 -0.82 -9.74 -23.61
C ARG A 260 -0.51 -9.07 -24.94
N LYS A 261 0.72 -8.55 -25.10
CA LYS A 261 1.15 -7.76 -26.25
C LYS A 261 0.20 -6.58 -26.58
N GLY A 262 -0.47 -6.03 -25.56
CA GLY A 262 -1.47 -4.97 -25.70
C GLY A 262 -2.82 -5.38 -26.29
N ASN A 263 -3.02 -6.66 -26.58
CA ASN A 263 -4.34 -7.22 -26.83
C ASN A 263 -5.05 -7.51 -25.50
N MET A 264 -6.37 -7.33 -25.46
CA MET A 264 -7.20 -7.53 -24.28
C MET A 264 -8.12 -8.74 -24.47
N TYR A 265 -8.14 -9.62 -23.48
CA TYR A 265 -8.94 -10.85 -23.46
C TYR A 265 -9.76 -10.90 -22.18
N VAL A 266 -10.94 -11.48 -22.25
CA VAL A 266 -11.78 -11.72 -21.09
C VAL A 266 -12.36 -13.12 -21.09
N PHE A 267 -12.46 -13.71 -19.91
CA PHE A 267 -13.18 -14.96 -19.67
C PHE A 267 -13.62 -15.02 -18.20
N ASP A 268 -14.68 -15.77 -17.92
CA ASP A 268 -15.20 -15.96 -16.57
C ASP A 268 -14.20 -16.77 -15.71
N ILE A 269 -13.90 -16.29 -14.51
CA ILE A 269 -13.12 -17.02 -13.49
C ILE A 269 -13.97 -17.39 -12.27
N ILE A 270 -15.24 -16.97 -12.28
CA ILE A 270 -16.28 -17.36 -11.34
C ILE A 270 -17.45 -17.91 -12.14
N ASP A 271 -17.92 -19.11 -11.81
CA ASP A 271 -19.05 -19.74 -12.48
C ASP A 271 -20.39 -19.05 -12.11
N ARG A 272 -21.51 -19.55 -12.67
CA ARG A 272 -22.84 -18.96 -12.41
C ARG A 272 -23.33 -19.19 -10.99
N ASP A 273 -22.79 -20.19 -10.31
CA ASP A 273 -23.13 -20.55 -8.93
C ASP A 273 -22.24 -19.82 -7.91
N GLY A 274 -21.26 -19.03 -8.39
CA GLY A 274 -20.35 -18.25 -7.56
C GLY A 274 -19.08 -18.99 -7.14
N ASN A 275 -18.81 -20.18 -7.68
CA ASN A 275 -17.59 -20.95 -7.39
C ASN A 275 -16.43 -20.51 -8.27
N LEU A 276 -15.21 -20.75 -7.80
CA LEU A 276 -14.01 -20.63 -8.63
C LEU A 276 -14.12 -21.60 -9.82
N VAL A 277 -13.97 -21.09 -11.04
CA VAL A 277 -13.83 -21.94 -12.23
C VAL A 277 -12.64 -22.88 -12.02
N LYS A 278 -12.76 -24.15 -12.41
CA LYS A 278 -11.75 -25.16 -12.09
C LYS A 278 -10.36 -24.68 -12.53
N PRO A 279 -9.33 -24.81 -11.67
CA PRO A 279 -7.98 -24.31 -11.98
C PRO A 279 -7.41 -24.85 -13.30
N ALA A 280 -7.70 -26.09 -13.67
CA ALA A 280 -7.29 -26.69 -14.94
C ALA A 280 -7.97 -26.06 -16.18
N GLU A 281 -9.19 -25.52 -16.03
CA GLU A 281 -9.90 -24.79 -17.09
C GLU A 281 -9.32 -23.37 -17.24
N ILE A 282 -9.04 -22.68 -16.12
CA ILE A 282 -8.31 -21.40 -16.12
C ILE A 282 -6.94 -21.57 -16.79
N GLN A 283 -6.22 -22.65 -16.46
CA GLN A 283 -4.93 -22.98 -17.10
C GLN A 283 -5.08 -23.12 -18.62
N SER A 284 -6.12 -23.81 -19.10
CA SER A 284 -6.39 -23.95 -20.54
C SER A 284 -6.64 -22.59 -21.21
N HIS A 285 -7.41 -21.71 -20.59
CA HIS A 285 -7.71 -20.38 -21.10
C HIS A 285 -6.46 -19.48 -21.14
N LEU A 286 -5.64 -19.50 -20.09
CA LEU A 286 -4.37 -18.75 -20.08
C LEU A 286 -3.37 -19.32 -21.10
N LYS A 287 -3.30 -20.65 -21.25
CA LYS A 287 -2.48 -21.31 -22.28
C LYS A 287 -2.93 -20.92 -23.68
N TYR A 288 -4.24 -20.83 -23.92
CA TYR A 288 -4.81 -20.35 -25.17
C TYR A 288 -4.34 -18.92 -25.49
N ILE A 289 -4.41 -18.00 -24.52
CA ILE A 289 -3.94 -16.61 -24.68
C ILE A 289 -2.42 -16.52 -24.90
N LEU A 290 -1.62 -17.33 -24.18
CA LEU A 290 -0.16 -17.40 -24.38
C LEU A 290 0.22 -17.96 -25.76
N SER A 291 -0.63 -18.81 -26.33
CA SER A 291 -0.45 -19.40 -27.66
C SER A 291 -0.98 -18.50 -28.79
N ASP A 292 -1.69 -17.41 -28.47
CA ASP A 292 -2.18 -16.47 -29.48
C ASP A 292 -1.01 -15.79 -30.21
N LEU A 293 -1.02 -15.88 -31.54
CA LEU A 293 -0.01 -15.33 -32.43
C LEU A 293 -0.36 -13.93 -32.94
N THR A 294 -1.49 -13.36 -32.52
CA THR A 294 -1.89 -12.01 -32.88
C THR A 294 -0.77 -11.02 -32.54
N PRO A 295 -0.35 -10.16 -33.49
CA PRO A 295 0.66 -9.15 -33.23
C PRO A 295 0.14 -8.10 -32.24
N ALA A 296 1.05 -7.25 -31.74
CA ALA A 296 0.62 -6.08 -31.00
C ALA A 296 -0.28 -5.19 -31.90
N PRO A 297 -1.37 -4.62 -31.37
CA PRO A 297 -2.22 -3.74 -32.15
C PRO A 297 -1.43 -2.49 -32.55
N ALA A 298 -1.69 -1.96 -33.75
CA ALA A 298 -1.09 -0.71 -34.22
C ALA A 298 -1.40 0.48 -33.29
N PHE A 299 -2.57 0.43 -32.62
CA PHE A 299 -3.03 1.42 -31.66
C PHE A 299 -3.40 0.73 -30.33
N PRO A 300 -2.42 0.50 -29.44
CA PRO A 300 -2.65 -0.16 -28.15
C PRO A 300 -3.47 0.74 -27.22
N LEU A 301 -4.73 0.40 -26.97
CA LEU A 301 -5.67 1.25 -26.23
C LEU A 301 -5.22 1.60 -24.81
N SER A 302 -4.45 0.73 -24.16
CA SER A 302 -4.00 0.91 -22.79
C SER A 302 -3.22 2.18 -22.52
N VAL A 303 -2.48 2.68 -23.52
CA VAL A 303 -1.64 3.88 -23.37
C VAL A 303 -2.49 5.10 -23.02
N LEU A 304 -3.78 5.09 -23.35
CA LEU A 304 -4.71 6.16 -22.98
C LEU A 304 -4.87 6.30 -21.46
N THR A 305 -4.71 5.22 -20.69
CA THR A 305 -4.74 5.28 -19.21
C THR A 305 -3.49 5.94 -18.61
N THR A 306 -2.48 6.24 -19.44
CA THR A 306 -1.25 6.96 -19.05
C THR A 306 -1.34 8.46 -19.27
N GLU A 307 -2.41 8.95 -19.87
CA GLU A 307 -2.56 10.37 -20.19
C GLU A 307 -2.87 11.24 -18.96
N ASN A 308 -2.73 12.55 -19.15
CA ASN A 308 -3.39 13.53 -18.30
C ASN A 308 -4.89 13.17 -18.15
N ARG A 309 -5.44 13.30 -16.95
CA ARG A 309 -6.78 12.80 -16.61
C ARG A 309 -7.90 13.47 -17.40
N ASP A 310 -7.77 14.76 -17.74
CA ASP A 310 -8.78 15.47 -18.54
C ASP A 310 -8.67 15.10 -20.03
N VAL A 311 -7.46 14.88 -20.54
CA VAL A 311 -7.23 14.35 -21.90
C VAL A 311 -7.84 12.95 -22.01
N TRP A 312 -7.53 12.08 -21.04
CA TRP A 312 -8.07 10.73 -21.01
C TRP A 312 -9.60 10.75 -20.86
N ALA A 313 -10.18 11.61 -20.01
CA ALA A 313 -11.63 11.75 -19.90
C ALA A 313 -12.28 12.07 -21.25
N GLY A 314 -11.73 13.04 -21.99
CA GLY A 314 -12.22 13.40 -23.32
C GLY A 314 -12.09 12.28 -24.36
N LEU A 315 -10.98 11.53 -24.36
CA LEU A 315 -10.79 10.39 -25.26
C LEU A 315 -11.68 9.20 -24.89
N ARG A 316 -11.95 8.98 -23.60
CA ARG A 316 -12.88 7.94 -23.13
C ARG A 316 -14.32 8.24 -23.54
N ASP A 317 -14.76 9.50 -23.47
CA ASP A 317 -16.08 9.91 -23.99
C ASP A 317 -16.19 9.66 -25.51
N LYS A 318 -15.11 9.88 -26.27
CA LYS A 318 -15.06 9.57 -27.71
C LYS A 318 -15.09 8.07 -27.98
N LEU A 319 -14.42 7.25 -27.17
CA LEU A 319 -14.54 5.79 -27.27
C LEU A 319 -15.98 5.32 -27.06
N ILE A 320 -16.67 5.89 -26.08
CA ILE A 320 -18.10 5.63 -25.84
C ILE A 320 -18.93 6.05 -27.06
N GLY A 321 -18.72 7.26 -27.58
CA GLY A 321 -19.40 7.77 -28.78
C GLY A 321 -19.17 6.94 -30.04
N ALA A 322 -18.00 6.28 -30.15
CA ALA A 322 -17.68 5.34 -31.23
C ALA A 322 -18.31 3.94 -31.05
N GLY A 323 -19.09 3.73 -29.98
CA GLY A 323 -19.81 2.48 -29.72
C GLY A 323 -19.04 1.46 -28.88
N ASN A 324 -18.01 1.87 -28.13
CA ASN A 324 -17.20 0.96 -27.29
C ASN A 324 -17.68 0.88 -25.82
N ALA A 325 -18.88 1.38 -25.52
CA ALA A 325 -19.36 1.49 -24.15
C ALA A 325 -19.45 0.13 -23.42
N GLU A 326 -19.89 -0.91 -24.11
CA GLU A 326 -20.00 -2.27 -23.54
C GLU A 326 -18.63 -2.86 -23.23
N ASP A 327 -17.69 -2.78 -24.16
CA ASP A 327 -16.33 -3.32 -23.97
C ASP A 327 -15.55 -2.55 -22.91
N LEU A 328 -15.71 -1.24 -22.82
CA LEU A 328 -15.15 -0.45 -21.71
C LEU A 328 -15.75 -0.89 -20.37
N ARG A 329 -17.07 -1.12 -20.29
CA ARG A 329 -17.70 -1.62 -19.07
C ARG A 329 -17.17 -3.00 -18.67
N VAL A 330 -16.89 -3.86 -19.64
CA VAL A 330 -16.25 -5.17 -19.41
C VAL A 330 -14.84 -4.99 -18.84
N VAL A 331 -14.03 -4.08 -19.37
CA VAL A 331 -12.71 -3.73 -18.80
C VAL A 331 -12.85 -3.21 -17.35
N ASP A 332 -13.76 -2.26 -17.12
CA ASP A 332 -13.95 -1.60 -15.83
C ASP A 332 -14.38 -2.60 -14.73
N SER A 333 -15.32 -3.49 -15.06
CA SER A 333 -15.96 -4.41 -14.10
C SER A 333 -15.23 -5.73 -13.87
N ALA A 334 -14.17 -6.03 -14.64
CA ALA A 334 -13.35 -7.24 -14.43
C ALA A 334 -12.83 -7.33 -12.99
N LEU A 335 -12.64 -8.54 -12.46
CA LEU A 335 -12.19 -8.72 -11.07
C LEU A 335 -10.88 -7.97 -10.81
N PHE A 336 -9.89 -8.14 -11.68
CA PHE A 336 -8.63 -7.40 -11.74
C PHE A 336 -8.05 -7.56 -13.16
N CYS A 337 -6.90 -6.94 -13.42
CA CYS A 337 -6.18 -7.08 -14.68
C CYS A 337 -4.96 -8.00 -14.49
N LEU A 338 -4.88 -9.09 -15.24
CA LEU A 338 -3.66 -9.92 -15.37
C LEU A 338 -2.87 -9.46 -16.59
N CYS A 339 -1.58 -9.19 -16.43
CA CYS A 339 -0.69 -8.80 -17.52
C CYS A 339 0.35 -9.90 -17.74
N LEU A 340 0.33 -10.53 -18.91
CA LEU A 340 1.30 -11.55 -19.30
C LEU A 340 2.35 -10.90 -20.20
N ASP A 341 3.54 -10.70 -19.66
CA ASP A 341 4.66 -10.13 -20.41
C ASP A 341 5.51 -11.25 -21.03
N ASP A 342 5.87 -11.11 -22.31
CA ASP A 342 6.71 -12.10 -23.00
C ASP A 342 8.23 -11.85 -22.78
N GLU A 343 8.57 -10.89 -21.92
CA GLU A 343 9.95 -10.52 -21.59
C GLU A 343 10.47 -11.28 -20.36
N SER A 344 11.76 -11.59 -20.35
CA SER A 344 12.46 -12.15 -19.19
C SER A 344 13.26 -11.06 -18.49
N MET A 345 13.22 -11.05 -17.17
CA MET A 345 13.83 -10.00 -16.37
C MET A 345 15.34 -10.22 -16.26
N ARG A 346 16.11 -9.12 -16.27
CA ARG A 346 17.59 -9.17 -16.33
C ARG A 346 18.23 -8.91 -14.97
N ASP A 347 17.74 -7.88 -14.29
CA ASP A 347 18.23 -7.39 -13.01
C ASP A 347 17.11 -6.61 -12.30
N HIS A 348 17.37 -6.15 -11.07
CA HIS A 348 16.39 -5.38 -10.27
C HIS A 348 15.99 -4.05 -10.91
N ILE A 349 16.84 -3.45 -11.75
CA ILE A 349 16.56 -2.20 -12.46
C ILE A 349 15.52 -2.48 -13.55
N HIS A 350 15.75 -3.50 -14.36
CA HIS A 350 14.83 -3.94 -15.40
C HIS A 350 13.48 -4.36 -14.81
N ILE A 351 13.47 -5.12 -13.70
CA ILE A 351 12.25 -5.45 -12.97
C ILE A 351 11.51 -4.17 -12.58
N SER A 352 12.20 -3.21 -11.96
CA SER A 352 11.57 -1.99 -11.47
C SER A 352 10.92 -1.17 -12.59
N HIS A 353 11.60 -0.98 -13.71
CA HIS A 353 11.01 -0.31 -14.87
C HIS A 353 9.80 -1.08 -15.42
N ASN A 354 9.90 -2.41 -15.56
CA ASN A 354 8.80 -3.23 -16.09
C ASN A 354 7.55 -3.21 -15.18
N MET A 355 7.74 -3.28 -13.87
CA MET A 355 6.62 -3.35 -12.92
C MET A 355 6.02 -1.98 -12.59
N LEU A 356 6.83 -0.90 -12.65
CA LEU A 356 6.36 0.46 -12.41
C LEU A 356 5.58 1.02 -13.60
N HIS A 357 6.10 0.85 -14.82
CA HIS A 357 5.50 1.46 -16.01
C HIS A 357 5.55 0.59 -17.26
N GLY A 358 6.42 -0.43 -17.38
CA GLY A 358 6.53 -1.21 -18.62
C GLY A 358 6.74 -0.32 -19.84
N ASN A 359 6.12 -0.66 -20.97
CA ASN A 359 6.14 0.15 -22.20
C ASN A 359 4.81 0.92 -22.45
N GLY A 360 3.92 0.98 -21.46
CA GLY A 360 2.57 1.58 -21.57
C GLY A 360 1.53 0.73 -22.32
N CYS A 361 1.95 -0.30 -23.06
CA CYS A 361 1.08 -1.04 -23.97
C CYS A 361 0.40 -2.26 -23.33
N ASN A 362 0.85 -2.75 -22.17
CA ASN A 362 0.39 -4.03 -21.60
C ASN A 362 -0.07 -3.93 -20.14
N ARG A 363 -0.65 -2.78 -19.75
CA ARG A 363 -1.19 -2.51 -18.41
C ARG A 363 -2.47 -1.70 -18.54
N TRP A 364 -3.42 -1.85 -17.62
CA TRP A 364 -4.55 -0.93 -17.51
C TRP A 364 -4.42 -0.16 -16.19
N TYR A 365 -3.73 0.99 -16.21
CA TYR A 365 -3.28 1.68 -14.98
C TYR A 365 -4.42 2.26 -14.12
N ASP A 366 -5.61 2.38 -14.71
CA ASP A 366 -6.82 2.77 -14.00
C ASP A 366 -7.40 1.65 -13.14
N LYS A 367 -7.04 0.39 -13.40
CA LYS A 367 -7.55 -0.76 -12.64
C LYS A 367 -7.09 -0.66 -11.19
N SER A 368 -7.93 -1.11 -10.24
CA SER A 368 -7.56 -1.20 -8.82
C SER A 368 -6.14 -1.77 -8.64
N PHE A 369 -5.85 -2.87 -9.35
CA PHE A 369 -4.49 -3.33 -9.58
C PHE A 369 -4.35 -4.15 -10.88
N SER A 370 -3.13 -4.16 -11.40
CA SER A 370 -2.61 -5.08 -12.40
C SER A 370 -1.66 -6.09 -11.75
N LEU A 371 -2.01 -7.36 -11.82
CA LEU A 371 -1.11 -8.48 -11.50
C LEU A 371 -0.27 -8.80 -12.74
N ILE A 372 1.03 -8.67 -12.65
CA ILE A 372 1.97 -8.84 -13.77
C ILE A 372 2.70 -10.16 -13.59
N VAL A 373 2.80 -10.98 -14.64
CA VAL A 373 3.60 -12.21 -14.69
C VAL A 373 4.43 -12.24 -15.96
N THR A 374 5.75 -12.17 -15.82
CA THR A 374 6.71 -12.19 -16.93
C THR A 374 6.98 -13.60 -17.42
N LYS A 375 7.72 -13.72 -18.54
CA LYS A 375 8.03 -15.01 -19.17
C LYS A 375 8.82 -15.96 -18.26
N ASP A 376 9.68 -15.40 -17.42
CA ASP A 376 10.46 -16.09 -16.39
C ASP A 376 9.73 -16.18 -15.04
N GLY A 377 8.44 -15.85 -15.00
CA GLY A 377 7.58 -15.98 -13.82
C GLY A 377 7.80 -14.92 -12.76
N GLN A 378 8.63 -13.89 -12.97
CA GLN A 378 8.67 -12.75 -12.06
C GLN A 378 7.26 -12.15 -11.97
N THR A 379 6.78 -11.98 -10.73
CA THR A 379 5.42 -11.54 -10.46
C THR A 379 5.42 -10.25 -9.66
N ALA A 380 4.52 -9.32 -9.98
CA ALA A 380 4.34 -8.07 -9.24
C ALA A 380 2.90 -7.56 -9.30
N ILE A 381 2.60 -6.61 -8.42
CA ILE A 381 1.37 -5.83 -8.41
C ILE A 381 1.73 -4.39 -8.72
N ASN A 382 1.17 -3.84 -9.81
CA ASN A 382 1.06 -2.39 -10.02
C ASN A 382 -0.34 -1.97 -9.60
N PHE A 383 -0.51 -0.92 -8.80
CA PHE A 383 -1.85 -0.57 -8.30
C PHE A 383 -2.15 0.92 -8.37
N GLU A 384 -3.42 1.23 -8.64
CA GLU A 384 -3.91 2.61 -8.69
C GLU A 384 -3.98 3.19 -7.27
N HIS A 385 -3.34 4.34 -7.03
CA HIS A 385 -3.14 4.82 -5.66
C HIS A 385 -4.39 5.52 -5.08
N SER A 386 -5.29 6.08 -5.89
CA SER A 386 -6.35 6.94 -5.37
C SER A 386 -7.38 6.20 -4.50
N TRP A 387 -7.59 4.90 -4.71
CA TRP A 387 -8.64 4.15 -4.02
C TRP A 387 -8.30 3.73 -2.58
N GLY A 388 -7.02 3.75 -2.18
CA GLY A 388 -6.60 3.29 -0.85
C GLY A 388 -5.14 3.53 -0.51
N ASP A 389 -4.74 3.12 0.71
CA ASP A 389 -3.42 3.44 1.29
C ASP A 389 -2.39 2.30 1.17
N GLY A 390 -2.65 1.29 0.33
CA GLY A 390 -1.74 0.16 0.12
C GLY A 390 -1.80 -0.96 1.18
N VAL A 391 -2.38 -0.74 2.37
CA VAL A 391 -2.53 -1.79 3.41
C VAL A 391 -3.32 -2.99 2.89
N ALA A 392 -4.43 -2.75 2.20
CA ALA A 392 -5.23 -3.80 1.58
C ALA A 392 -4.44 -4.57 0.51
N VAL A 393 -3.59 -3.88 -0.26
CA VAL A 393 -2.74 -4.50 -1.30
C VAL A 393 -1.66 -5.36 -0.67
N LEU A 394 -1.01 -4.88 0.40
CA LEU A 394 0.00 -5.66 1.12
C LEU A 394 -0.61 -6.90 1.76
N ARG A 395 -1.81 -6.79 2.36
CA ARG A 395 -2.53 -7.95 2.90
C ARG A 395 -2.85 -8.96 1.80
N PHE A 396 -3.37 -8.49 0.66
CA PHE A 396 -3.62 -9.32 -0.51
C PHE A 396 -2.35 -10.04 -0.98
N GLN A 397 -1.25 -9.31 -1.14
CA GLN A 397 0.03 -9.89 -1.58
C GLN A 397 0.54 -10.97 -0.62
N ASN A 398 0.50 -10.73 0.68
CA ASN A 398 0.96 -11.68 1.70
C ASN A 398 0.16 -12.99 1.66
N GLU A 399 -1.16 -12.88 1.61
CA GLU A 399 -2.06 -14.04 1.62
C GLU A 399 -1.99 -14.82 0.30
N VAL A 400 -1.92 -14.12 -0.85
CA VAL A 400 -1.76 -14.76 -2.16
C VAL A 400 -0.40 -15.44 -2.28
N PHE A 401 0.68 -14.81 -1.83
CA PHE A 401 2.01 -15.44 -1.84
C PHE A 401 2.03 -16.70 -0.99
N LYS A 402 1.46 -16.64 0.22
CA LYS A 402 1.36 -17.80 1.11
C LYS A 402 0.54 -18.93 0.48
N ASP A 403 -0.64 -18.63 -0.04
CA ASP A 403 -1.52 -19.65 -0.65
C ASP A 403 -0.90 -20.29 -1.90
N THR A 404 -0.26 -19.49 -2.76
CA THR A 404 0.38 -20.01 -3.99
C THR A 404 1.60 -20.88 -3.70
N THR A 405 2.39 -20.56 -2.67
CA THR A 405 3.62 -21.31 -2.33
C THR A 405 3.37 -22.53 -1.44
N GLU A 406 2.42 -22.44 -0.50
CA GLU A 406 2.09 -23.54 0.42
C GLU A 406 1.06 -24.50 -0.18
N LYS A 407 0.07 -23.99 -0.94
CA LYS A 407 -1.09 -24.75 -1.44
C LYS A 407 -1.41 -24.43 -2.92
N PRO A 408 -0.43 -24.55 -3.84
CA PRO A 408 -0.70 -24.35 -5.27
C PRO A 408 -1.80 -25.31 -5.75
N LEU A 409 -2.72 -24.81 -6.56
CA LEU A 409 -3.83 -25.61 -7.12
C LEU A 409 -3.48 -26.27 -8.45
N VAL A 410 -2.45 -25.75 -9.12
CA VAL A 410 -1.89 -26.28 -10.37
C VAL A 410 -0.41 -26.51 -10.16
N HIS A 411 0.09 -27.63 -10.66
CA HIS A 411 1.47 -28.04 -10.53
C HIS A 411 2.17 -28.04 -11.89
N PRO A 412 3.51 -27.97 -11.94
CA PRO A 412 4.26 -28.21 -13.15
C PRO A 412 3.91 -29.58 -13.75
N GLY A 413 3.60 -29.60 -15.04
CA GLY A 413 3.12 -30.81 -15.72
C GLY A 413 1.65 -31.17 -15.49
N SER A 414 0.88 -30.38 -14.72
CA SER A 414 -0.58 -30.55 -14.66
C SER A 414 -1.19 -30.47 -16.06
N ALA A 415 -2.02 -31.46 -16.39
CA ALA A 415 -2.73 -31.51 -17.66
C ALA A 415 -3.77 -30.39 -17.71
N ALA A 416 -3.72 -29.58 -18.76
CA ALA A 416 -4.75 -28.60 -19.05
C ALA A 416 -6.10 -29.30 -19.30
N ALA A 417 -7.20 -28.74 -18.83
CA ALA A 417 -8.52 -29.33 -19.06
C ALA A 417 -8.88 -29.31 -20.55
N ALA A 418 -9.57 -30.36 -21.03
CA ALA A 418 -10.12 -30.41 -22.38
C ALA A 418 -11.37 -29.53 -22.46
N VAL A 419 -11.18 -28.22 -22.65
CA VAL A 419 -12.25 -27.22 -22.78
C VAL A 419 -12.09 -26.39 -24.04
N ASP A 420 -13.22 -25.94 -24.59
CA ASP A 420 -13.24 -25.05 -25.75
C ASP A 420 -12.92 -23.59 -25.33
N SER A 421 -11.62 -23.30 -25.24
CA SER A 421 -11.14 -21.96 -24.89
C SER A 421 -11.44 -20.92 -25.97
N ALA A 422 -11.61 -21.34 -27.23
CA ALA A 422 -11.90 -20.41 -28.33
C ALA A 422 -13.31 -19.80 -28.20
N SER A 423 -14.27 -20.56 -27.65
CA SER A 423 -15.60 -20.06 -27.33
C SER A 423 -15.67 -19.33 -25.99
N ALA A 424 -14.85 -19.72 -25.01
CA ALA A 424 -14.88 -19.15 -23.66
C ALA A 424 -14.10 -17.82 -23.52
N VAL A 425 -13.01 -17.65 -24.28
CA VAL A 425 -12.15 -16.47 -24.22
C VAL A 425 -12.53 -15.48 -25.32
N ARG A 426 -13.02 -14.30 -24.92
CA ARG A 426 -13.35 -13.21 -25.85
C ARG A 426 -12.19 -12.22 -25.94
N ARG A 427 -11.59 -12.08 -27.12
CA ARG A 427 -10.69 -10.95 -27.41
C ARG A 427 -11.50 -9.69 -27.69
N LEU A 428 -11.28 -8.63 -26.91
CA LEU A 428 -11.98 -7.35 -27.07
C LEU A 428 -11.48 -6.65 -28.34
N GLN A 429 -12.39 -5.99 -29.07
CA GLN A 429 -12.09 -5.25 -30.28
C GLN A 429 -12.72 -3.86 -30.19
N PHE A 430 -11.87 -2.84 -30.22
CA PHE A 430 -12.33 -1.46 -30.09
C PHE A 430 -12.44 -0.79 -31.45
N LYS A 431 -13.56 -0.10 -31.68
CA LYS A 431 -13.81 0.75 -32.83
C LYS A 431 -13.07 2.07 -32.64
N LEU A 432 -12.08 2.32 -33.48
CA LEU A 432 -11.26 3.53 -33.45
C LEU A 432 -11.54 4.35 -34.71
N ASN A 433 -11.81 5.64 -34.52
CA ASN A 433 -11.80 6.61 -35.61
C ASN A 433 -10.44 7.31 -35.66
N LYS A 434 -10.22 8.16 -36.67
CA LYS A 434 -8.93 8.82 -36.86
C LYS A 434 -8.49 9.68 -35.67
N GLU A 435 -9.45 10.27 -34.97
CA GLU A 435 -9.18 11.09 -33.78
C GLU A 435 -8.69 10.25 -32.61
N LEU A 436 -9.28 9.08 -32.38
CA LEU A 436 -8.85 8.13 -31.36
C LEU A 436 -7.48 7.52 -31.69
N GLU A 437 -7.22 7.17 -32.94
CA GLU A 437 -5.91 6.72 -33.41
C GLU A 437 -4.81 7.75 -33.08
N ASN A 438 -5.06 9.02 -33.43
CA ASN A 438 -4.14 10.11 -33.15
C ASN A 438 -3.96 10.32 -31.63
N GLY A 439 -5.03 10.20 -30.84
CA GLY A 439 -4.97 10.28 -29.39
C GLY A 439 -4.12 9.16 -28.77
N ILE A 440 -4.25 7.92 -29.26
CA ILE A 440 -3.45 6.77 -28.83
C ILE A 440 -1.97 6.98 -29.19
N GLN A 441 -1.69 7.42 -30.42
CA GLN A 441 -0.32 7.71 -30.85
C GLN A 441 0.29 8.81 -29.96
N LYS A 442 -0.46 9.87 -29.67
CA LYS A 442 0.04 10.96 -28.82
C LYS A 442 0.29 10.51 -27.39
N ALA A 443 -0.61 9.72 -26.83
CA ALA A 443 -0.44 9.12 -25.51
C ALA A 443 0.81 8.22 -25.45
N LYS A 444 1.09 7.46 -26.51
CA LYS A 444 2.31 6.65 -26.61
C LYS A 444 3.59 7.52 -26.63
N GLU A 445 3.61 8.59 -27.41
CA GLU A 445 4.72 9.56 -27.42
C GLU A 445 4.95 10.18 -26.04
N ASN A 446 3.86 10.56 -25.37
CA ASN A 446 3.91 11.21 -24.06
C ASN A 446 4.48 10.27 -22.99
N ILE A 447 4.02 9.02 -22.92
CA ILE A 447 4.53 8.06 -21.94
C ILE A 447 5.97 7.65 -22.25
N ASP A 448 6.35 7.49 -23.51
CA ASP A 448 7.74 7.19 -23.88
C ASP A 448 8.68 8.32 -23.46
N SER A 449 8.27 9.58 -23.66
CA SER A 449 9.03 10.75 -23.22
C SER A 449 9.11 10.87 -21.70
N ALA A 450 8.08 10.46 -20.97
CA ALA A 450 8.09 10.45 -19.51
C ALA A 450 9.02 9.35 -18.96
N ILE A 451 8.89 8.13 -19.50
CA ILE A 451 9.71 6.98 -19.10
C ILE A 451 11.19 7.23 -19.42
N SER A 452 11.53 7.86 -20.56
CA SER A 452 12.93 8.11 -20.94
C SER A 452 13.67 9.05 -19.99
N LYS A 453 12.95 9.77 -19.13
CA LYS A 453 13.52 10.68 -18.12
C LYS A 453 13.70 10.03 -16.77
N LEU A 454 13.12 8.85 -16.54
CA LEU A 454 13.21 8.15 -15.27
C LEU A 454 14.45 7.26 -15.24
N THR A 455 15.25 7.40 -14.19
CA THR A 455 16.35 6.47 -13.88
C THR A 455 16.00 5.74 -12.60
N ILE A 456 16.16 4.41 -12.57
CA ILE A 456 16.03 3.60 -11.37
C ILE A 456 17.36 2.88 -11.12
N ASP A 457 17.78 2.84 -9.86
CA ASP A 457 18.91 2.02 -9.42
C ASP A 457 18.58 1.38 -8.07
N ALA A 458 19.27 0.30 -7.73
CA ALA A 458 19.03 -0.45 -6.52
C ALA A 458 20.34 -0.81 -5.82
N MET A 459 20.29 -0.93 -4.49
CA MET A 459 21.44 -1.37 -3.69
C MET A 459 21.03 -2.38 -2.62
N GLU A 460 21.98 -3.23 -2.27
CA GLU A 460 21.89 -4.16 -1.14
C GLU A 460 23.08 -3.94 -0.21
N PHE A 461 22.83 -3.49 1.01
CA PHE A 461 23.84 -3.36 2.05
C PHE A 461 23.88 -4.64 2.89
N LYS A 462 24.93 -5.45 2.71
CA LYS A 462 25.03 -6.82 3.28
C LYS A 462 25.82 -6.93 4.58
N ARG A 463 26.42 -5.83 5.07
CA ARG A 463 27.20 -5.83 6.32
C ARG A 463 26.32 -6.03 7.56
N GLY A 464 25.03 -5.70 7.48
CA GLY A 464 24.05 -6.04 8.50
C GLY A 464 22.69 -5.39 8.27
N GLY A 465 21.74 -5.69 9.16
CA GLY A 465 20.38 -5.20 9.08
C GLY A 465 19.70 -5.08 10.45
N LYS A 466 18.41 -5.40 10.48
CA LYS A 466 17.53 -5.28 11.64
C LYS A 466 18.06 -5.98 12.89
N GLU A 467 18.67 -7.16 12.78
CA GLU A 467 19.20 -7.86 13.96
C GLU A 467 20.33 -7.08 14.62
N GLN A 468 21.31 -6.64 13.83
CA GLN A 468 22.47 -5.88 14.32
C GLN A 468 22.05 -4.54 14.92
N LEU A 469 21.13 -3.83 14.26
CA LEU A 469 20.62 -2.55 14.73
C LEU A 469 19.82 -2.70 16.04
N LYS A 470 18.99 -3.74 16.15
CA LYS A 470 18.26 -4.06 17.39
C LYS A 470 19.17 -4.48 18.53
N LYS A 471 20.24 -5.25 18.28
CA LYS A 471 21.28 -5.56 19.29
C LYS A 471 21.92 -4.29 19.84
N ASN A 472 22.08 -3.29 18.98
CA ASN A 472 22.56 -1.95 19.35
C ASN A 472 21.48 -1.03 19.94
N ARG A 473 20.22 -1.49 20.13
CA ARG A 473 19.08 -0.70 20.62
C ARG A 473 18.69 0.49 19.74
N LEU A 474 18.97 0.39 18.44
CA LEU A 474 18.58 1.38 17.45
C LEU A 474 17.35 0.92 16.66
N SER A 475 16.48 1.86 16.33
CA SER A 475 15.38 1.64 15.38
C SER A 475 15.96 1.40 13.99
N PRO A 476 15.75 0.22 13.36
CA PRO A 476 16.27 -0.04 12.03
C PRO A 476 15.76 0.95 10.97
N ASP A 477 14.51 1.34 11.11
CA ASP A 477 13.85 2.32 10.25
C ASP A 477 14.49 3.72 10.36
N ALA A 478 14.74 4.18 11.59
CA ALA A 478 15.38 5.47 11.83
C ALA A 478 16.80 5.54 11.26
N ILE A 479 17.52 4.42 11.27
CA ILE A 479 18.88 4.33 10.72
C ILE A 479 18.87 4.36 9.19
N ALA A 480 17.91 3.70 8.55
CA ALA A 480 17.72 3.83 7.11
C ALA A 480 17.43 5.29 6.72
N GLN A 481 16.50 5.94 7.43
CA GLN A 481 16.16 7.34 7.21
C GLN A 481 17.35 8.28 7.43
N LEU A 482 18.12 8.08 8.50
CA LEU A 482 19.36 8.83 8.74
C LEU A 482 20.38 8.62 7.60
N ALA A 483 20.53 7.40 7.09
CA ALA A 483 21.42 7.12 5.97
C ALA A 483 21.01 7.87 4.70
N PHE A 484 19.71 8.08 4.45
CA PHE A 484 19.23 8.92 3.35
C PHE A 484 19.56 10.40 3.57
N GLN A 485 19.39 10.91 4.79
CA GLN A 485 19.78 12.30 5.12
C GLN A 485 21.28 12.51 4.95
N MET A 486 22.11 11.57 5.42
CA MET A 486 23.56 11.58 5.26
C MET A 486 23.98 11.46 3.79
N GLY A 487 23.34 10.56 3.04
CA GLY A 487 23.61 10.35 1.63
C GLY A 487 23.31 11.60 0.81
N PHE A 488 22.17 12.26 1.07
CA PHE A 488 21.80 13.50 0.40
C PHE A 488 22.74 14.65 0.77
N LEU A 489 23.11 14.79 2.05
CA LEU A 489 24.08 15.80 2.48
C LEU A 489 25.45 15.57 1.81
N ARG A 490 25.89 14.32 1.67
CA ARG A 490 27.16 13.98 1.03
C ARG A 490 27.17 14.35 -0.45
N GLN A 491 26.06 14.11 -1.15
CA GLN A 491 25.97 14.37 -2.59
C GLN A 491 25.71 15.85 -2.91
N TYR A 492 24.80 16.51 -2.18
CA TYR A 492 24.30 17.85 -2.54
C TYR A 492 24.61 18.93 -1.50
N GLY A 493 25.21 18.58 -0.35
CA GLY A 493 25.61 19.56 0.66
C GLY A 493 24.44 20.25 1.39
N GLN A 494 23.23 19.70 1.32
CA GLN A 494 22.00 20.34 1.81
C GLN A 494 21.14 19.39 2.67
N THR A 495 20.21 19.97 3.44
CA THR A 495 19.10 19.25 4.09
C THR A 495 17.81 19.66 3.39
N VAL A 496 16.96 18.69 3.05
CA VAL A 496 15.77 18.92 2.22
C VAL A 496 14.50 18.33 2.83
N ALA A 497 13.35 18.82 2.36
CA ALA A 497 12.05 18.27 2.74
C ALA A 497 11.99 16.76 2.46
N THR A 498 11.74 16.01 3.52
CA THR A 498 11.69 14.55 3.51
C THR A 498 10.32 14.09 3.98
N TYR A 499 9.75 13.12 3.28
CA TYR A 499 8.46 12.49 3.56
C TYR A 499 8.67 11.00 3.83
N GLU A 500 8.03 10.49 4.88
CA GLU A 500 7.84 9.06 5.10
C GLU A 500 6.38 8.79 5.44
N SER A 501 5.79 7.77 4.82
CA SER A 501 4.39 7.40 5.03
C SER A 501 4.20 6.62 6.33
N CYS A 502 3.20 6.98 7.13
CA CYS A 502 2.78 6.23 8.32
C CYS A 502 1.29 5.93 8.29
N SER A 503 0.88 4.69 8.54
CA SER A 503 -0.54 4.32 8.55
C SER A 503 -1.25 4.84 9.81
N THR A 504 -2.46 5.38 9.63
CA THR A 504 -3.40 5.71 10.71
C THR A 504 -4.61 4.77 10.71
N ALA A 505 -4.50 3.61 10.05
CA ALA A 505 -5.60 2.65 9.90
C ALA A 505 -6.09 2.07 11.24
N ALA A 506 -5.39 2.25 12.35
CA ALA A 506 -5.90 1.90 13.69
C ALA A 506 -7.15 2.70 14.10
N PHE A 507 -7.51 3.73 13.33
CA PHE A 507 -8.69 4.55 13.53
C PHE A 507 -9.72 4.36 12.41
N LYS A 508 -10.99 4.64 12.73
CA LYS A 508 -12.13 4.57 11.80
C LYS A 508 -11.89 5.47 10.59
N HIS A 509 -11.91 4.88 9.39
CA HIS A 509 -11.56 5.53 8.12
C HIS A 509 -10.21 6.27 8.20
N GLY A 510 -9.26 5.73 8.96
CA GLY A 510 -7.89 6.18 8.97
C GLY A 510 -7.27 6.08 7.57
N ARG A 511 -6.33 6.98 7.30
CA ARG A 511 -5.57 7.04 6.04
C ARG A 511 -4.08 6.91 6.35
N THR A 512 -3.28 7.86 5.89
CA THR A 512 -1.87 8.00 6.27
C THR A 512 -1.63 9.33 6.98
N GLU A 513 -0.56 9.39 7.76
CA GLU A 513 0.08 10.61 8.25
C GLU A 513 1.54 10.66 7.76
N THR A 514 2.14 11.84 7.75
CA THR A 514 3.55 12.05 7.39
C THR A 514 4.43 11.98 8.62
N ILE A 515 5.46 11.14 8.59
CA ILE A 515 6.65 11.28 9.42
C ILE A 515 7.61 12.23 8.68
N ARG A 516 8.27 13.13 9.42
CA ARG A 516 9.29 14.06 8.90
C ARG A 516 10.68 13.67 9.40
N PRO A 517 11.45 12.84 8.67
CA PRO A 517 12.73 12.30 9.14
C PRO A 517 13.89 13.31 9.08
N ALA A 518 13.73 14.39 8.29
CA ALA A 518 14.63 15.54 8.31
C ALA A 518 14.36 16.34 9.60
N THR A 519 15.23 16.18 10.59
CA THR A 519 15.09 16.74 11.93
C THR A 519 16.38 17.46 12.32
N VAL A 520 16.34 18.26 13.38
CA VAL A 520 17.57 18.86 13.93
C VAL A 520 18.59 17.81 14.37
N HIS A 521 18.13 16.64 14.84
CA HIS A 521 19.01 15.54 15.25
C HIS A 521 19.67 14.87 14.05
N THR A 522 18.89 14.54 13.00
CA THR A 522 19.44 13.92 11.79
C THR A 522 20.37 14.89 11.06
N LYS A 523 20.02 16.19 10.95
CA LYS A 523 20.92 17.23 10.42
C LYS A 523 22.24 17.28 11.19
N LYS A 524 22.19 17.41 12.52
CA LYS A 524 23.40 17.44 13.37
C LYS A 524 24.27 16.19 13.19
N CYS A 525 23.64 15.02 13.21
CA CYS A 525 24.34 13.74 13.05
C CYS A 525 24.96 13.64 11.64
N SER A 526 24.22 13.99 10.59
CA SER A 526 24.75 13.99 9.23
C SER A 526 25.95 14.92 9.06
N HIS A 527 25.91 16.14 9.62
CA HIS A 527 27.07 17.04 9.62
C HIS A 527 28.29 16.44 10.35
N ALA A 528 28.08 15.81 11.50
CA ALA A 528 29.15 15.18 12.28
C ALA A 528 29.85 14.05 11.50
N PHE A 529 29.08 13.20 10.81
CA PHE A 529 29.61 12.09 10.02
C PHE A 529 30.23 12.54 8.68
N VAL A 530 29.59 13.48 7.98
CA VAL A 530 29.92 13.79 6.58
C VAL A 530 30.90 14.96 6.44
N GLN A 531 30.73 16.03 7.22
CA GLN A 531 31.50 17.27 7.08
C GLN A 531 32.55 17.48 8.17
N GLN A 532 32.47 16.69 9.25
CA GLN A 532 33.36 16.80 10.40
C GLN A 532 33.97 15.43 10.81
N PRO A 533 34.37 14.56 9.86
CA PRO A 533 34.98 13.29 10.20
C PRO A 533 36.23 13.52 11.07
N GLY A 534 36.38 12.69 12.11
CA GLY A 534 37.49 12.80 13.08
C GLY A 534 37.37 13.91 14.12
N LYS A 535 36.40 14.82 14.04
CA LYS A 535 36.18 15.87 15.06
C LYS A 535 35.36 15.43 16.26
N HIS A 536 34.72 14.26 16.16
CA HIS A 536 33.88 13.67 17.21
C HIS A 536 34.42 12.29 17.56
N SER A 537 34.42 11.96 18.85
CA SER A 537 34.70 10.62 19.33
C SER A 537 33.63 9.61 18.91
N VAL A 538 33.97 8.33 18.90
CA VAL A 538 33.02 7.24 18.64
C VAL A 538 31.81 7.29 19.59
N ALA A 539 32.05 7.64 20.86
CA ALA A 539 30.99 7.75 21.87
C ALA A 539 30.02 8.90 21.55
N GLU A 540 30.53 10.05 21.10
CA GLU A 540 29.70 11.19 20.70
C GLU A 540 28.86 10.86 19.46
N LEU A 541 29.47 10.24 18.44
CA LEU A 541 28.75 9.79 17.25
C LEU A 541 27.67 8.76 17.60
N ARG A 542 27.98 7.79 18.47
CA ARG A 542 27.02 6.80 18.95
C ARG A 542 25.84 7.45 19.67
N ALA A 543 26.09 8.45 20.51
CA ALA A 543 25.04 9.20 21.19
C ALA A 543 24.14 9.98 20.21
N MET A 544 24.71 10.55 19.14
CA MET A 544 23.90 11.19 18.08
C MET A 544 23.02 10.19 17.34
N LEU A 545 23.50 8.96 17.08
CA LEU A 545 22.68 7.89 16.50
C LEU A 545 21.50 7.52 17.43
N ASP A 546 21.73 7.46 18.74
CA ASP A 546 20.67 7.19 19.73
C ASP A 546 19.61 8.29 19.75
N GLU A 547 20.02 9.56 19.67
CA GLU A 547 19.06 10.67 19.60
C GLU A 547 18.22 10.63 18.31
N CYS A 548 18.85 10.37 17.16
CA CYS A 548 18.14 10.21 15.89
C CYS A 548 17.10 9.08 15.99
N SER A 549 17.52 7.92 16.48
CA SER A 549 16.64 6.76 16.68
C SER A 549 15.48 7.06 17.64
N LYS A 550 15.78 7.71 18.77
CA LYS A 550 14.78 8.07 19.78
C LYS A 550 13.75 9.05 19.22
N TYR A 551 14.20 10.13 18.59
CA TYR A 551 13.31 11.18 18.09
C TYR A 551 12.47 10.69 16.90
N HIS A 552 13.08 9.94 15.97
CA HIS A 552 12.32 9.29 14.89
C HIS A 552 11.26 8.33 15.45
N GLY A 553 11.62 7.49 16.43
CA GLY A 553 10.66 6.60 17.09
C GLY A 553 9.54 7.34 17.83
N GLN A 554 9.76 8.57 18.30
CA GLN A 554 8.70 9.44 18.82
C GLN A 554 7.79 9.91 17.68
N LEU A 555 8.35 10.43 16.59
CA LEU A 555 7.58 10.89 15.43
C LEU A 555 6.73 9.77 14.81
N THR A 556 7.27 8.56 14.69
CA THR A 556 6.52 7.39 14.21
C THR A 556 5.31 7.09 15.09
N LYS A 557 5.48 7.12 16.42
CA LYS A 557 4.37 6.90 17.37
C LYS A 557 3.33 8.01 17.29
N GLU A 558 3.78 9.26 17.20
CA GLU A 558 2.87 10.41 17.05
C GLU A 558 2.08 10.31 15.74
N ALA A 559 2.74 10.07 14.61
CA ALA A 559 2.10 9.92 13.30
C ALA A 559 1.08 8.78 13.30
N ALA A 560 1.44 7.60 13.81
CA ALA A 560 0.54 6.45 13.90
C ALA A 560 -0.70 6.73 14.78
N MET A 561 -0.59 7.65 15.74
CA MET A 561 -1.69 8.11 16.60
C MET A 561 -2.46 9.31 16.03
N GLY A 562 -2.23 9.68 14.77
CA GLY A 562 -2.86 10.83 14.12
C GLY A 562 -2.42 12.17 14.71
N GLN A 563 -1.20 12.23 15.28
CA GLN A 563 -0.63 13.42 15.93
C GLN A 563 0.42 14.13 15.08
N GLY A 564 0.62 13.71 13.83
CA GLY A 564 1.39 14.51 12.87
C GLY A 564 0.70 15.85 12.56
N PHE A 565 1.40 16.73 11.87
CA PHE A 565 0.90 18.06 11.56
C PHE A 565 0.39 18.19 10.11
N ASP A 566 0.94 17.39 9.18
CA ASP A 566 0.70 17.52 7.75
C ASP A 566 -0.77 17.36 7.39
N ARG A 567 -1.44 16.29 7.84
CA ARG A 567 -2.87 16.08 7.55
C ARG A 567 -3.77 17.13 8.19
N HIS A 568 -3.44 17.60 9.38
CA HIS A 568 -4.22 18.64 10.06
C HIS A 568 -4.13 19.98 9.33
N LEU A 569 -2.92 20.42 8.94
CA LEU A 569 -2.73 21.65 8.15
C LEU A 569 -3.39 21.54 6.78
N PHE A 570 -3.28 20.39 6.12
CA PHE A 570 -3.94 20.13 4.84
C PHE A 570 -5.47 20.19 4.96
N ALA A 571 -6.07 19.57 5.98
CA ALA A 571 -7.52 19.59 6.17
C ALA A 571 -8.07 21.01 6.39
N MET A 572 -7.36 21.85 7.16
CA MET A 572 -7.72 23.26 7.33
C MET A 572 -7.57 24.07 6.03
N ARG A 573 -6.52 23.81 5.23
CA ARG A 573 -6.34 24.42 3.91
C ARG A 573 -7.49 24.04 2.96
N TYR A 574 -7.83 22.76 2.92
CA TYR A 574 -8.93 22.22 2.14
C TYR A 574 -10.27 22.83 2.56
N LEU A 575 -10.51 22.96 3.87
CA LEU A 575 -11.71 23.59 4.41
C LEU A 575 -11.84 25.05 3.96
N ALA A 576 -10.77 25.85 4.07
CA ALA A 576 -10.76 27.23 3.59
C ALA A 576 -11.07 27.31 2.09
N ALA A 577 -10.41 26.48 1.28
CA ALA A 577 -10.63 26.42 -0.17
C ALA A 577 -12.07 26.02 -0.54
N SER A 578 -12.64 25.02 0.15
CA SER A 578 -14.02 24.55 -0.09
C SER A 578 -15.09 25.62 0.14
N LYS A 579 -14.75 26.67 0.91
CA LYS A 579 -15.62 27.81 1.20
C LYS A 579 -15.34 29.02 0.31
N GLY A 580 -14.40 28.92 -0.63
CA GLY A 580 -13.95 30.05 -1.45
C GLY A 580 -13.27 31.15 -0.63
N GLN A 581 -12.76 30.85 0.56
CA GLN A 581 -12.03 31.81 1.38
C GLN A 581 -10.62 32.04 0.82
N ALA A 582 -10.09 33.26 1.00
CA ALA A 582 -8.69 33.54 0.71
C ALA A 582 -7.79 32.64 1.58
N LEU A 583 -6.74 32.08 0.97
CA LEU A 583 -5.81 31.22 1.70
C LEU A 583 -5.09 32.03 2.80
N PRO A 584 -5.12 31.55 4.07
CA PRO A 584 -4.33 32.16 5.13
C PRO A 584 -2.84 32.24 4.81
N SER A 585 -2.17 33.27 5.34
CA SER A 585 -0.78 33.60 5.02
C SER A 585 0.23 32.46 5.26
N LEU A 586 -0.05 31.59 6.24
CA LEU A 586 0.73 30.36 6.47
C LEU A 586 0.87 29.51 5.21
N TYR A 587 -0.18 29.40 4.38
CA TYR A 587 -0.19 28.56 3.19
C TYR A 587 0.43 29.23 1.96
N THR A 588 0.61 30.54 2.00
CA THR A 588 1.30 31.32 0.96
C THR A 588 2.78 31.54 1.28
N ASP A 589 3.23 31.13 2.48
CA ASP A 589 4.62 31.15 2.88
C ASP A 589 5.46 30.22 1.98
N PRO A 590 6.56 30.71 1.36
CA PRO A 590 7.51 29.86 0.64
C PRO A 590 7.98 28.65 1.45
N ALA A 591 8.09 28.76 2.78
CA ALA A 591 8.47 27.64 3.64
C ALA A 591 7.41 26.53 3.68
N TYR A 592 6.12 26.87 3.61
CA TYR A 592 5.04 25.89 3.52
C TYR A 592 5.07 25.18 2.16
N ALA A 593 5.30 25.91 1.07
CA ALA A 593 5.50 25.30 -0.24
C ALA A 593 6.72 24.35 -0.25
N ALA A 594 7.85 24.79 0.32
CA ALA A 594 9.09 24.02 0.36
C ALA A 594 8.96 22.71 1.16
N ILE A 595 8.33 22.72 2.33
CA ILE A 595 8.16 21.50 3.13
C ILE A 595 7.20 20.49 2.48
N ASN A 596 6.30 20.94 1.61
CA ASN A 596 5.41 20.07 0.83
C ASN A 596 6.00 19.65 -0.53
N HIS A 597 7.14 20.22 -0.92
CA HIS A 597 7.92 19.82 -2.08
C HIS A 597 8.95 18.75 -1.69
N ASN A 598 8.48 17.51 -1.55
CA ASN A 598 9.23 16.42 -0.94
C ASN A 598 10.32 15.86 -1.89
N ILE A 599 11.52 16.44 -1.81
CA ILE A 599 12.69 15.98 -2.58
C ILE A 599 13.06 14.54 -2.19
N LEU A 600 13.00 14.18 -0.91
CA LEU A 600 13.17 12.78 -0.47
C LEU A 600 11.80 12.21 -0.09
N SER A 601 11.15 11.51 -1.02
CA SER A 601 9.93 10.77 -0.73
C SER A 601 10.26 9.31 -0.46
N THR A 602 9.95 8.82 0.73
CA THR A 602 10.37 7.50 1.20
C THR A 602 9.17 6.65 1.61
N SER A 603 9.26 5.35 1.38
CA SER A 603 8.27 4.38 1.86
C SER A 603 8.94 3.04 2.14
N THR A 604 8.62 2.46 3.31
CA THR A 604 9.07 1.11 3.66
C THR A 604 7.99 0.08 3.40
N LEU A 605 8.40 -1.07 2.87
CA LEU A 605 7.52 -2.22 2.64
C LEU A 605 8.28 -3.49 3.03
N THR A 606 8.21 -3.87 4.30
CA THR A 606 8.88 -5.09 4.79
C THR A 606 7.86 -6.21 4.95
N SER A 607 7.94 -7.22 4.07
CA SER A 607 7.17 -8.46 4.17
C SER A 607 7.97 -9.63 3.60
N PRO A 608 7.85 -10.87 4.13
CA PRO A 608 8.41 -12.07 3.51
C PRO A 608 7.89 -12.34 2.08
N ALA A 609 6.75 -11.77 1.70
CA ALA A 609 6.19 -11.91 0.36
C ALA A 609 6.76 -10.91 -0.66
N VAL A 610 7.42 -9.83 -0.19
CA VAL A 610 7.90 -8.74 -1.02
C VAL A 610 9.39 -8.92 -1.29
N SER A 611 9.77 -8.96 -2.57
CA SER A 611 11.18 -8.95 -2.99
C SER A 611 11.70 -7.53 -3.19
N LEU A 612 10.90 -6.69 -3.84
CA LEU A 612 11.23 -5.33 -4.24
C LEU A 612 9.95 -4.50 -4.32
N GLY A 613 10.03 -3.22 -3.99
CA GLY A 613 8.96 -2.25 -4.24
C GLY A 613 9.54 -0.96 -4.79
N GLY A 614 8.71 -0.13 -5.41
CA GLY A 614 9.19 1.12 -5.96
C GLY A 614 8.08 2.04 -6.45
N PHE A 615 8.43 3.31 -6.57
CA PHE A 615 7.61 4.40 -7.08
C PHE A 615 8.54 5.48 -7.66
N ALA A 616 8.05 6.32 -8.57
CA ALA A 616 8.83 7.42 -9.12
C ALA A 616 8.91 8.60 -8.13
N PRO A 617 9.79 9.59 -8.34
CA PRO A 617 9.79 10.80 -7.53
C PRO A 617 8.46 11.55 -7.62
N VAL A 618 8.03 12.14 -6.49
CA VAL A 618 6.80 12.95 -6.41
C VAL A 618 6.99 14.41 -6.84
N VAL A 619 8.24 14.82 -7.09
CA VAL A 619 8.62 16.13 -7.61
C VAL A 619 9.73 15.99 -8.67
N PRO A 620 9.83 16.90 -9.65
CA PRO A 620 10.78 16.77 -10.79
C PRO A 620 12.27 16.69 -10.42
N ASP A 621 12.66 17.21 -9.27
CA ASP A 621 14.02 17.18 -8.73
C ASP A 621 14.11 16.31 -7.46
N GLY A 622 13.22 15.33 -7.33
CA GLY A 622 13.18 14.44 -6.18
C GLY A 622 13.80 13.06 -6.42
N PHE A 623 13.77 12.27 -5.36
CA PHE A 623 13.96 10.82 -5.34
C PHE A 623 12.70 10.13 -4.83
N GLY A 624 12.34 9.01 -5.45
CA GLY A 624 11.41 8.03 -4.88
C GLY A 624 12.22 6.90 -4.24
N VAL A 625 12.16 6.74 -2.92
CA VAL A 625 13.00 5.79 -2.16
C VAL A 625 12.13 4.68 -1.57
N GLY A 626 12.06 3.55 -2.25
CA GLY A 626 11.54 2.30 -1.69
C GLY A 626 12.62 1.58 -0.91
N TYR A 627 12.39 1.19 0.35
CA TYR A 627 13.40 0.49 1.15
C TYR A 627 12.83 -0.60 2.05
N GLY A 628 13.70 -1.56 2.41
CA GLY A 628 13.40 -2.65 3.32
C GLY A 628 14.58 -2.95 4.24
N VAL A 629 14.31 -3.11 5.54
CA VAL A 629 15.35 -3.48 6.52
C VAL A 629 15.12 -4.91 6.98
N HIS A 630 15.82 -5.83 6.31
CA HIS A 630 15.76 -7.27 6.57
C HIS A 630 16.64 -7.65 7.76
N ASP A 631 16.59 -8.90 8.19
CA ASP A 631 17.33 -9.36 9.38
C ASP A 631 18.83 -9.07 9.29
N ASN A 632 19.43 -9.38 8.13
CA ASN A 632 20.88 -9.34 7.92
C ASN A 632 21.35 -8.37 6.82
N TRP A 633 20.43 -7.65 6.17
CA TRP A 633 20.77 -6.71 5.10
C TRP A 633 19.72 -5.59 4.97
N ILE A 634 20.08 -4.50 4.29
CA ILE A 634 19.20 -3.38 3.96
C ILE A 634 19.12 -3.23 2.45
N GLY A 635 17.91 -3.18 1.90
CA GLY A 635 17.65 -3.00 0.47
C GLY A 635 17.06 -1.62 0.19
N CYS A 636 17.50 -1.01 -0.91
CA CYS A 636 16.89 0.22 -1.44
C CYS A 636 16.68 0.11 -2.94
N ASN A 637 15.53 0.58 -3.40
CA ASN A 637 15.19 0.78 -4.80
C ASN A 637 14.84 2.25 -4.97
N VAL A 638 15.67 2.99 -5.68
CA VAL A 638 15.58 4.43 -5.77
C VAL A 638 15.35 4.85 -7.20
N SER A 639 14.47 5.83 -7.39
CA SER A 639 14.17 6.43 -8.67
C SER A 639 14.52 7.92 -8.67
N SER A 640 14.91 8.45 -9.81
CA SER A 640 15.15 9.87 -10.02
C SER A 640 14.75 10.33 -11.42
N TYR A 641 14.50 11.63 -11.56
CA TYR A 641 14.41 12.32 -12.85
C TYR A 641 15.77 12.99 -13.17
N PRO A 642 15.96 13.58 -14.38
CA PRO A 642 17.29 14.02 -14.84
C PRO A 642 17.96 15.08 -13.97
N ALA A 643 17.21 15.80 -13.12
CA ALA A 643 17.74 16.77 -12.17
C ALA A 643 18.52 16.13 -11.01
N ARG A 644 18.47 14.80 -10.85
CA ARG A 644 19.09 14.06 -9.75
C ARG A 644 19.80 12.80 -10.26
N ASN A 645 20.95 12.48 -9.67
CA ASN A 645 21.73 11.30 -9.99
C ASN A 645 21.51 10.19 -8.94
N VAL A 646 20.71 9.18 -9.29
CA VAL A 646 20.37 8.06 -8.41
C VAL A 646 21.56 7.15 -8.09
N HIS A 647 22.45 6.91 -9.06
CA HIS A 647 23.59 6.01 -8.88
C HIS A 647 24.54 6.56 -7.80
N GLU A 648 24.92 7.84 -7.93
CA GLU A 648 25.76 8.52 -6.96
C GLU A 648 25.05 8.68 -5.61
N PHE A 649 23.73 8.91 -5.60
CA PHE A 649 22.95 8.94 -4.35
C PHE A 649 23.08 7.62 -3.60
N LEU A 650 22.88 6.48 -4.28
CA LEU A 650 23.00 5.16 -3.67
C LEU A 650 24.43 4.86 -3.19
N GLN A 651 25.46 5.28 -3.93
CA GLN A 651 26.84 5.19 -3.43
C GLN A 651 27.02 5.98 -2.13
N CYS A 652 26.44 7.18 -2.04
CA CYS A 652 26.47 8.01 -0.85
C CYS A 652 25.69 7.39 0.32
N VAL A 653 24.52 6.78 0.06
CA VAL A 653 23.75 6.08 1.10
C VAL A 653 24.51 4.83 1.56
N HIS A 654 25.06 4.03 0.65
CA HIS A 654 25.87 2.86 1.01
C HIS A 654 27.06 3.26 1.89
N LYS A 655 27.80 4.30 1.50
CA LYS A 655 28.91 4.84 2.32
C LYS A 655 28.41 5.34 3.69
N SER A 656 27.24 5.96 3.74
CA SER A 656 26.64 6.40 5.01
C SER A 656 26.31 5.23 5.93
N LEU A 657 25.77 4.13 5.39
CA LEU A 657 25.56 2.89 6.15
C LEU A 657 26.89 2.27 6.61
N GLU A 658 27.91 2.22 5.77
CA GLU A 658 29.25 1.77 6.16
C GLU A 658 29.83 2.59 7.33
N ASP A 659 29.69 3.91 7.28
CA ASP A 659 30.19 4.81 8.33
C ASP A 659 29.41 4.60 9.65
N ILE A 660 28.07 4.47 9.58
CA ILE A 660 27.23 4.16 10.74
C ILE A 660 27.67 2.82 11.37
N PHE A 661 27.79 1.76 10.58
CA PHE A 661 28.19 0.44 11.09
C PHE A 661 29.61 0.41 11.62
N THR A 662 30.52 1.25 11.08
CA THR A 662 31.87 1.42 11.62
C THR A 662 31.86 2.00 13.03
N VAL A 663 31.02 3.01 13.29
CA VAL A 663 30.82 3.56 14.64
C VAL A 663 30.17 2.54 15.58
N LEU A 664 29.22 1.73 15.09
CA LEU A 664 28.61 0.66 15.89
C LEU A 664 29.60 -0.44 16.28
N ASP A 665 30.63 -0.68 15.46
CA ASP A 665 31.74 -1.59 15.77
C ASP A 665 32.79 -0.98 16.71
N GLY A 666 32.56 0.25 17.21
CA GLY A 666 33.48 0.93 18.12
C GLY A 666 34.69 1.56 17.44
N LYS A 667 34.69 1.69 16.10
CA LYS A 667 35.82 2.20 15.33
C LYS A 667 35.64 3.69 14.98
N PRO A 668 36.72 4.50 14.99
CA PRO A 668 36.66 5.89 14.56
C PRO A 668 36.40 6.00 13.06
N LEU A 669 35.78 7.12 12.65
CA LEU A 669 35.64 7.48 11.24
C LEU A 669 36.97 8.01 10.70
N SER A 670 37.41 7.49 9.56
CA SER A 670 38.61 7.94 8.84
C SER A 670 38.32 9.14 7.96
#